data_AF-A0A0M9YH91-F1
#
_entry.id   AF-A0A0M9YH91-F1
#
_cell.length_a   1.000
_cell.length_b   1.000
_cell.length_c   1.000
_cell.angle_alpha   90.00
_cell.angle_beta   90.00
_cell.angle_gamma   90.00
#
_symmetry.space_group_name_H-M   'P 1'
#
loop_
_entity.id
_entity.type
_entity.pdbx_description
1 polymer ?
#
loop_
_entity_poly.entity_id
_entity_poly.type
_entity_poly.pdbx_seq_one_letter_code
_entity_poly.pdbx_strand_id
1 'polypeptide(L)'
;MNSRHRSLRTGRAAGAAAIAVALAAGLATALPATARAAGKAEAAEVLIPAPDAYDEGPETILSTGRNGVLHREGDDYLWTNSYNRRTRVVTELATVPEHLIIKGHTESNLAMYRQQRADGGTDVVRIGLEDPRFNATVTVPAGYLNLRFAGAWMVVTVDKGDGTYEMRVARGGAESADPVVRLPAGATTDAEPVVLGGEGSDVLIGYRLADGSPGYGILTAYDGRVKPLPVTGDANSFRITQSTVSWFSRNGAGGQGVRILPRSGTGTPKVVPLDTRSTDSEVTTFVADDTVIWHEGVGGPLRLTPHTGVETERTLLASVEFAQLLGEGGGSVLALGKDASGVRAIHLFSQDGIGEIFDLVMRETPKVKTADGEIGALSLDRGQLRYVNSLVGKDTLHGKGVGTGLDPAEGARLADFPGLAPGRFADGTDEGLARLVTDPATGRDALVTGDDPDRPSEGLVLPGTGGRILDAAPEFVLYEAGGRQYVVDTARDLVVRDQRAQGAVLDGDRLIKSAPGKPGTLNVVDPRTGRATASHDLGVDCVPSELQRSGTLVYWSCASQDAAGVYDTATHRDYPAPVSGVLLGDRFLAAREASGDLRLTALRPDGSTGDLGTVTGLKPPAQGDGRGTTWTLDADAGKLAWVGADDTVHVTAPQQAVSPLNVTHSAVPATAAGTWRAAWWLSKPAASWKVTLVRRSNGETVRTWTGEDARGAVRVDWDGTSASGEPAPAGAYTWRLTATPADGSGADATASGTLRATTG
;
A
#
# COMPACT_ATOMS: atom_id res chain seq x y z
N MET A 1 -44.55 51.90 -36.23
CA MET A 1 -45.42 52.47 -35.17
C MET A 1 -45.29 51.61 -33.93
N ASN A 2 -44.73 52.22 -32.87
CA ASN A 2 -44.65 51.85 -31.44
C ASN A 2 -44.31 50.40 -31.02
N SER A 3 -43.42 50.10 -30.07
CA SER A 3 -42.48 50.90 -29.25
C SER A 3 -41.73 49.98 -28.27
N ARG A 4 -40.56 50.45 -27.77
CA ARG A 4 -39.83 50.10 -26.52
C ARG A 4 -38.89 48.88 -26.57
N HIS A 5 -37.56 48.99 -26.47
CA HIS A 5 -36.60 49.63 -25.52
C HIS A 5 -35.87 48.60 -24.64
N ARG A 6 -34.52 48.61 -24.75
CA ARG A 6 -33.49 48.41 -23.69
C ARG A 6 -33.42 47.01 -23.04
N SER A 7 -32.29 46.49 -22.54
CA SER A 7 -30.89 46.90 -22.40
C SER A 7 -30.17 45.76 -21.65
N LEU A 8 -28.96 45.38 -22.09
CA LEU A 8 -27.76 44.94 -21.34
C LEU A 8 -27.92 44.21 -19.99
N ARG A 9 -27.27 43.03 -19.85
CA ARG A 9 -26.16 42.82 -18.91
C ARG A 9 -25.51 41.42 -18.97
N THR A 10 -24.18 41.47 -19.01
CA THR A 10 -23.13 40.55 -18.54
C THR A 10 -23.47 39.44 -17.53
N GLY A 11 -22.86 38.27 -17.70
CA GLY A 11 -22.61 37.25 -16.67
C GLY A 11 -21.71 36.15 -17.24
N ARG A 12 -20.39 36.19 -17.00
CA ARG A 12 -19.61 35.51 -15.95
C ARG A 12 -19.34 34.03 -16.24
N ALA A 13 -18.04 33.75 -16.34
CA ALA A 13 -17.40 32.45 -16.47
C ALA A 13 -17.75 31.50 -15.32
N ALA A 14 -17.95 30.23 -15.65
CA ALA A 14 -17.93 29.12 -14.72
C ALA A 14 -16.78 28.19 -15.13
N GLY A 15 -15.77 28.07 -14.27
CA GLY A 15 -14.67 27.13 -14.41
C GLY A 15 -15.17 25.70 -14.22
N ALA A 16 -14.77 24.81 -15.13
CA ALA A 16 -14.97 23.38 -15.01
C ALA A 16 -13.84 22.81 -14.16
N ALA A 17 -14.16 22.37 -12.94
CA ALA A 17 -13.31 21.49 -12.16
C ALA A 17 -13.44 20.07 -12.72
N ALA A 18 -12.36 19.52 -13.26
CA ALA A 18 -12.29 18.14 -13.71
C ALA A 18 -12.18 17.22 -12.48
N ILE A 19 -13.22 16.43 -12.24
CA ILE A 19 -13.20 15.31 -11.28
C ILE A 19 -12.50 14.14 -11.97
N ALA A 20 -11.34 13.74 -11.46
CA ALA A 20 -10.66 12.52 -11.88
C ALA A 20 -11.38 11.31 -11.25
N VAL A 21 -12.13 10.58 -12.08
CA VAL A 21 -12.67 9.26 -11.72
C VAL A 21 -11.59 8.23 -12.01
N ALA A 22 -10.97 7.69 -10.96
CA ALA A 22 -10.13 6.51 -11.06
C ALA A 22 -11.02 5.28 -11.30
N LEU A 23 -11.11 4.83 -12.55
CA LEU A 23 -11.74 3.56 -12.92
C LEU A 23 -10.79 2.42 -12.55
N ALA A 24 -10.92 1.88 -11.36
CA ALA A 24 -10.39 0.56 -11.04
C ALA A 24 -11.23 -0.48 -11.77
N ALA A 25 -10.71 -1.01 -12.88
CA ALA A 25 -11.30 -2.15 -13.57
C ALA A 25 -10.98 -3.44 -12.80
N GLY A 26 -11.62 -3.63 -11.66
CA GLY A 26 -11.74 -4.94 -11.01
C GLY A 26 -12.82 -5.74 -11.72
N LEU A 27 -12.52 -6.99 -12.08
CA LEU A 27 -13.51 -7.96 -12.52
C LEU A 27 -14.55 -8.13 -11.39
N ALA A 28 -15.66 -7.41 -11.49
CA ALA A 28 -16.81 -7.63 -10.63
C ALA A 28 -17.37 -9.03 -10.90
N THR A 29 -17.07 -9.98 -10.03
CA THR A 29 -17.86 -11.20 -9.92
C THR A 29 -19.27 -10.77 -9.55
N ALA A 30 -20.21 -10.90 -10.48
CA ALA A 30 -21.62 -10.66 -10.23
C ALA A 30 -22.09 -11.62 -9.12
N LEU A 31 -22.33 -11.08 -7.93
CA LEU A 31 -23.03 -11.80 -6.86
C LEU A 31 -24.48 -12.04 -7.28
N PRO A 32 -25.07 -13.20 -6.96
CA PRO A 32 -26.47 -13.45 -7.23
C PRO A 32 -27.34 -12.53 -6.37
N ALA A 33 -28.31 -11.87 -7.03
CA ALA A 33 -29.32 -11.05 -6.38
C ALA A 33 -30.13 -11.90 -5.38
N THR A 34 -29.86 -11.75 -4.08
CA THR A 34 -30.79 -12.21 -3.05
C THR A 34 -32.01 -11.30 -3.06
N ALA A 35 -33.20 -11.90 -3.20
CA ALA A 35 -34.48 -11.21 -3.20
C ALA A 35 -34.67 -10.39 -1.91
N ARG A 36 -34.38 -9.09 -1.98
CA ARG A 36 -34.76 -8.10 -0.97
C ARG A 36 -36.24 -7.75 -1.18
N ALA A 37 -36.96 -7.51 -0.08
CA ALA A 37 -38.27 -6.90 -0.14
C ALA A 37 -38.19 -5.63 -1.01
N ALA A 38 -39.04 -5.55 -2.04
CA ALA A 38 -39.00 -4.49 -3.04
C ALA A 38 -38.99 -3.11 -2.37
N GLY A 39 -37.89 -2.35 -2.54
CA GLY A 39 -37.84 -0.91 -2.24
C GLY A 39 -36.78 -0.41 -1.26
N LYS A 40 -35.87 -1.23 -0.69
CA LYS A 40 -34.71 -0.73 0.07
C LYS A 40 -33.43 -0.77 -0.76
N ALA A 41 -32.67 0.33 -0.73
CA ALA A 41 -31.35 0.45 -1.34
C ALA A 41 -30.42 -0.69 -0.86
N GLU A 42 -29.43 -1.03 -1.68
CA GLU A 42 -28.39 -1.98 -1.31
C GLU A 42 -27.73 -1.55 0.00
N ALA A 43 -27.63 -2.46 0.98
CA ALA A 43 -27.01 -2.14 2.27
C ALA A 43 -25.57 -1.68 2.00
N ALA A 44 -25.18 -0.56 2.60
CA ALA A 44 -23.82 -0.07 2.44
C ALA A 44 -22.83 -1.14 2.92
N GLU A 45 -21.73 -1.29 2.19
CA GLU A 45 -20.67 -2.24 2.48
C GLU A 45 -19.32 -1.52 2.39
N VAL A 46 -18.45 -1.78 3.37
CA VAL A 46 -17.06 -1.34 3.33
C VAL A 46 -16.19 -2.55 3.05
N LEU A 47 -15.37 -2.47 2.00
CA LEU A 47 -14.42 -3.51 1.59
C LEU A 47 -13.00 -3.08 1.93
N ILE A 48 -12.25 -3.95 2.59
CA ILE A 48 -10.87 -3.71 2.99
C ILE A 48 -10.03 -4.90 2.53
N PRO A 49 -9.42 -4.84 1.34
CA PRO A 49 -8.56 -5.92 0.87
C PRO A 49 -7.31 -6.01 1.73
N ALA A 50 -6.83 -7.22 1.98
CA ALA A 50 -5.49 -7.44 2.50
C ALA A 50 -4.46 -6.80 1.54
N PRO A 51 -3.56 -5.90 2.00
CA PRO A 51 -2.49 -5.39 1.15
C PRO A 51 -1.57 -6.51 0.67
N ASP A 52 -1.35 -6.56 -0.64
CA ASP A 52 -0.38 -7.45 -1.29
C ASP A 52 1.03 -6.85 -1.31
N ALA A 53 2.04 -7.70 -1.46
CA ALA A 53 3.41 -7.27 -1.71
C ALA A 53 3.67 -7.19 -3.21
N TYR A 54 4.35 -6.12 -3.60
CA TYR A 54 4.78 -5.89 -4.97
C TYR A 54 6.26 -5.56 -5.00
N ASP A 55 6.96 -6.10 -5.99
CA ASP A 55 8.35 -5.77 -6.29
C ASP A 55 8.49 -5.30 -7.74
N GLU A 56 9.67 -4.80 -8.10
CA GLU A 56 9.97 -4.41 -9.47
C GLU A 56 9.88 -5.63 -10.41
N GLY A 57 9.14 -5.47 -11.50
CA GLY A 57 9.07 -6.49 -12.54
C GLY A 57 10.39 -6.61 -13.32
N PRO A 58 10.66 -7.79 -13.93
CA PRO A 58 11.79 -7.94 -14.83
C PRO A 58 11.58 -7.03 -16.06
N GLU A 59 12.49 -6.06 -16.25
CA GLU A 59 12.50 -5.16 -17.40
C GLU A 59 13.93 -5.08 -17.92
N THR A 60 14.12 -5.22 -19.23
CA THR A 60 15.44 -5.15 -19.86
C THR A 60 15.38 -4.40 -21.19
N ILE A 61 16.23 -3.39 -21.35
CA ILE A 61 16.39 -2.71 -22.63
C ILE A 61 17.22 -3.57 -23.58
N LEU A 62 16.71 -3.75 -24.80
CA LEU A 62 17.35 -4.58 -25.83
C LEU A 62 17.97 -3.72 -26.91
N SER A 63 17.19 -2.83 -27.53
CA SER A 63 17.69 -1.90 -28.54
C SER A 63 16.93 -0.59 -28.49
N THR A 64 17.53 0.47 -29.02
CA THR A 64 16.86 1.76 -29.18
C THR A 64 16.71 2.09 -30.64
N GLY A 65 15.68 2.86 -30.95
CA GLY A 65 15.54 3.51 -32.23
C GLY A 65 15.36 5.02 -32.07
N ARG A 66 15.30 5.71 -33.20
CA ARG A 66 15.06 7.15 -33.26
C ARG A 66 13.81 7.58 -32.49
N ASN A 67 12.73 6.80 -32.57
CA ASN A 67 11.43 7.16 -32.01
C ASN A 67 10.95 6.20 -30.92
N GLY A 68 11.82 5.36 -30.36
CA GLY A 68 11.36 4.38 -29.39
C GLY A 68 12.43 3.44 -28.89
N VAL A 69 11.98 2.46 -28.12
CA VAL A 69 12.83 1.48 -27.46
C VAL A 69 12.19 0.11 -27.52
N LEU A 70 13.02 -0.88 -27.87
CA LEU A 70 12.70 -2.29 -27.75
C LEU A 70 13.17 -2.76 -26.39
N HIS A 71 12.25 -3.28 -25.61
CA HIS A 71 12.49 -3.77 -24.27
C HIS A 71 11.75 -5.09 -24.04
N ARG A 72 12.01 -5.74 -22.91
CA ARG A 72 11.45 -7.03 -22.56
C ARG A 72 10.94 -6.99 -21.14
N GLU A 73 9.65 -7.27 -21.00
CA GLU A 73 8.95 -7.40 -19.73
C GLU A 73 8.50 -8.85 -19.58
N GLY A 74 9.11 -9.58 -18.63
CA GLY A 74 8.89 -11.02 -18.51
C GLY A 74 9.27 -11.77 -19.80
N ASP A 75 8.28 -12.38 -20.46
CA ASP A 75 8.46 -13.13 -21.72
C ASP A 75 8.11 -12.33 -22.97
N ASP A 76 7.54 -11.13 -22.83
CA ASP A 76 7.08 -10.33 -23.96
C ASP A 76 8.16 -9.35 -24.45
N TYR A 77 8.37 -9.33 -25.77
CA TYR A 77 9.10 -8.25 -26.44
C TYR A 77 8.16 -7.07 -26.70
N LEU A 78 8.55 -5.89 -26.26
CA LEU A 78 7.73 -4.69 -26.28
C LEU A 78 8.44 -3.55 -27.01
N TRP A 79 7.71 -2.80 -27.84
CA TRP A 79 8.17 -1.55 -28.44
C TRP A 79 7.40 -0.38 -27.85
N THR A 80 8.09 0.52 -27.14
CA THR A 80 7.53 1.78 -26.63
C THR A 80 8.05 2.95 -27.44
N ASN A 81 7.15 3.75 -28.01
CA ASN A 81 7.54 4.93 -28.77
C ASN A 81 7.68 6.18 -27.89
N SER A 82 8.41 7.19 -28.36
CA SER A 82 8.66 8.44 -27.63
C SER A 82 7.59 9.51 -27.88
N TYR A 83 6.97 9.56 -29.06
CA TYR A 83 6.06 10.65 -29.43
C TYR A 83 4.66 10.55 -28.80
N ASN A 84 4.16 9.35 -28.49
CA ASN A 84 2.87 9.18 -27.80
C ASN A 84 2.92 8.18 -26.63
N ARG A 85 4.10 7.66 -26.29
CA ARG A 85 4.35 6.76 -25.16
C ARG A 85 3.51 5.50 -25.20
N ARG A 86 3.08 5.06 -26.39
CA ARG A 86 2.35 3.80 -26.54
C ARG A 86 3.32 2.65 -26.63
N THR A 87 2.91 1.54 -26.03
CA THR A 87 3.63 0.27 -26.11
C THR A 87 2.83 -0.73 -26.93
N ARG A 88 3.50 -1.47 -27.80
CA ARG A 88 2.94 -2.63 -28.50
C ARG A 88 3.79 -3.87 -28.24
N VAL A 89 3.15 -5.03 -28.26
CA VAL A 89 3.85 -6.32 -28.32
C VAL A 89 4.48 -6.49 -29.71
N VAL A 90 5.73 -6.95 -29.76
CA VAL A 90 6.49 -7.26 -30.97
C VAL A 90 6.40 -8.77 -31.22
N THR A 91 5.24 -9.20 -31.70
CA THR A 91 4.93 -10.62 -31.95
C THR A 91 5.90 -11.29 -32.93
N GLU A 92 6.56 -10.50 -33.78
CA GLU A 92 7.56 -10.93 -34.75
C GLU A 92 8.81 -11.52 -34.07
N LEU A 93 9.04 -11.21 -32.79
CA LEU A 93 10.15 -11.73 -31.98
C LEU A 93 9.73 -12.84 -31.00
N ALA A 94 8.46 -13.23 -30.95
CA ALA A 94 7.94 -14.13 -29.90
C ALA A 94 8.67 -15.49 -29.81
N THR A 95 9.28 -15.96 -30.89
CA THR A 95 10.04 -17.22 -30.93
C THR A 95 11.55 -17.04 -30.94
N VAL A 96 12.03 -15.79 -30.89
CA VAL A 96 13.46 -15.45 -30.96
C VAL A 96 14.04 -15.43 -29.54
N PRO A 97 15.03 -16.28 -29.21
CA PRO A 97 15.73 -16.20 -27.94
C PRO A 97 16.48 -14.86 -27.78
N GLU A 98 16.42 -14.26 -26.58
CA GLU A 98 16.99 -12.93 -26.33
C GLU A 98 18.49 -12.83 -26.66
N HIS A 99 19.27 -13.88 -26.39
CA HIS A 99 20.72 -13.88 -26.65
C HIS A 99 21.07 -13.78 -28.16
N LEU A 100 20.11 -14.01 -29.04
CA LEU A 100 20.26 -13.81 -30.49
C LEU A 100 19.96 -12.36 -30.92
N ILE A 101 19.25 -11.59 -30.09
CA ILE A 101 18.94 -10.18 -30.34
C ILE A 101 20.24 -9.37 -30.37
N ILE A 102 20.39 -8.57 -31.40
CA ILE A 102 21.49 -7.62 -31.55
C ILE A 102 21.10 -6.34 -30.81
N LYS A 103 21.82 -6.07 -29.72
CA LYS A 103 21.61 -4.89 -28.88
C LYS A 103 22.33 -3.67 -29.45
N GLY A 104 21.75 -2.49 -29.28
CA GLY A 104 22.33 -1.22 -29.75
C GLY A 104 21.28 -0.21 -30.23
N HIS A 105 21.75 0.92 -30.76
CA HIS A 105 20.89 1.97 -31.31
C HIS A 105 20.79 1.88 -32.84
N THR A 106 19.59 2.12 -33.40
CA THR A 106 19.36 2.19 -34.85
C THR A 106 18.45 3.37 -35.26
N GLU A 107 18.89 4.22 -36.18
CA GLU A 107 18.07 5.37 -36.65
C GLU A 107 16.76 4.95 -37.37
N SER A 108 16.68 3.69 -37.82
CA SER A 108 15.56 3.15 -38.60
C SER A 108 14.50 2.40 -37.76
N ASN A 109 14.52 2.52 -36.43
CA ASN A 109 13.58 1.84 -35.52
C ASN A 109 13.52 0.32 -35.78
N LEU A 110 14.68 -0.34 -35.74
CA LEU A 110 14.82 -1.76 -36.06
C LEU A 110 14.99 -2.62 -34.81
N ALA A 111 14.36 -3.80 -34.83
CA ALA A 111 14.84 -4.97 -34.10
C ALA A 111 15.70 -5.82 -35.03
N MET A 112 16.81 -6.35 -34.52
CA MET A 112 17.72 -7.19 -35.30
C MET A 112 18.10 -8.43 -34.51
N TYR A 113 18.21 -9.57 -35.18
CA TYR A 113 18.71 -10.80 -34.56
C TYR A 113 19.49 -11.67 -35.54
N ARG A 114 20.32 -12.54 -34.98
CA ARG A 114 21.17 -13.47 -35.73
C ARG A 114 20.48 -14.81 -35.91
N GLN A 115 20.62 -15.39 -37.09
CA GLN A 115 20.21 -16.75 -37.40
C GLN A 115 21.36 -17.48 -38.09
N GLN A 116 21.86 -18.54 -37.45
CA GLN A 116 22.94 -19.35 -38.01
C GLN A 116 22.41 -20.19 -39.18
N ARG A 117 23.15 -20.21 -40.29
CA ARG A 117 22.84 -21.05 -41.47
C ARG A 117 23.63 -22.35 -41.46
N ALA A 118 23.10 -23.35 -42.16
CA ALA A 118 23.69 -24.68 -42.27
C ALA A 118 25.04 -24.70 -43.00
N ASP A 119 25.30 -23.72 -43.86
CA ASP A 119 26.57 -23.56 -44.58
C ASP A 119 27.66 -22.85 -43.75
N GLY A 120 27.39 -22.55 -42.48
CA GLY A 120 28.29 -21.82 -41.58
C GLY A 120 28.16 -20.30 -41.68
N GLY A 121 27.38 -19.76 -42.62
CA GLY A 121 27.08 -18.34 -42.69
C GLY A 121 26.08 -17.87 -41.62
N THR A 122 25.89 -16.56 -41.51
CA THR A 122 24.93 -15.96 -40.57
C THR A 122 23.96 -15.07 -41.32
N ASP A 123 22.67 -15.25 -41.11
CA ASP A 123 21.66 -14.28 -41.53
C ASP A 123 21.41 -13.27 -40.40
N VAL A 124 21.38 -12.00 -40.75
CA VAL A 124 20.96 -10.92 -39.85
C VAL A 124 19.57 -10.48 -40.29
N VAL A 125 18.57 -10.89 -39.52
CA VAL A 125 17.17 -10.54 -39.75
C VAL A 125 16.88 -9.19 -39.12
N ARG A 126 16.26 -8.30 -39.89
CA ARG A 126 15.85 -6.95 -39.49
C ARG A 126 14.34 -6.85 -39.56
N ILE A 127 13.74 -6.33 -38.49
CA ILE A 127 12.31 -6.08 -38.36
C ILE A 127 12.13 -4.58 -38.13
N GLY A 128 11.37 -3.92 -39.00
CA GLY A 128 10.92 -2.55 -38.82
C GLY A 128 9.83 -2.48 -37.76
N LEU A 129 10.13 -1.82 -36.64
CA LEU A 129 9.24 -1.78 -35.47
C LEU A 129 8.07 -0.79 -35.64
N GLU A 130 8.20 0.16 -36.55
CA GLU A 130 7.12 1.10 -36.90
C GLU A 130 6.70 1.03 -38.37
N ASP A 131 7.57 0.50 -39.24
CA ASP A 131 7.35 0.48 -40.67
C ASP A 131 7.95 -0.79 -41.29
N PRO A 132 7.10 -1.72 -41.79
CA PRO A 132 7.54 -3.01 -42.28
C PRO A 132 8.38 -2.92 -43.56
N ARG A 133 8.45 -1.76 -44.23
CA ARG A 133 9.35 -1.59 -45.39
C ARG A 133 10.83 -1.73 -45.02
N PHE A 134 11.17 -1.58 -43.74
CA PHE A 134 12.52 -1.78 -43.24
C PHE A 134 12.82 -3.25 -42.89
N ASN A 135 11.86 -4.16 -43.08
CA ASN A 135 12.09 -5.58 -42.97
C ASN A 135 13.08 -6.03 -44.05
N ALA A 136 14.16 -6.68 -43.63
CA ALA A 136 15.19 -7.18 -44.52
C ALA A 136 15.94 -8.33 -43.87
N THR A 137 16.55 -9.19 -44.69
CA THR A 137 17.53 -10.17 -44.21
C THR A 137 18.85 -9.90 -44.93
N VAL A 138 19.92 -9.80 -44.16
CA VAL A 138 21.27 -9.57 -44.69
C VAL A 138 22.08 -10.83 -44.48
N THR A 139 22.49 -11.47 -45.58
CA THR A 139 23.18 -12.75 -45.55
C THR A 139 24.69 -12.55 -45.51
N VAL A 140 25.30 -12.98 -44.40
CA VAL A 140 26.75 -12.90 -44.17
C VAL A 140 27.40 -14.25 -44.53
N PRO A 141 28.49 -14.27 -45.33
CA PRO A 141 29.20 -15.49 -45.70
C PRO A 141 29.86 -16.22 -44.52
N ALA A 142 30.10 -17.52 -44.65
CA ALA A 142 30.69 -18.36 -43.60
C ALA A 142 32.13 -17.98 -43.21
N GLY A 143 32.88 -17.35 -44.11
CA GLY A 143 34.25 -16.89 -43.85
C GLY A 143 34.34 -15.58 -43.05
N TYR A 144 33.20 -14.95 -42.77
CA TYR A 144 33.14 -13.69 -42.01
C TYR A 144 32.85 -14.02 -40.55
N LEU A 145 33.83 -13.74 -39.71
CA LEU A 145 33.83 -14.08 -38.29
C LEU A 145 33.52 -12.85 -37.44
N ASN A 146 33.12 -13.11 -36.19
CA ASN A 146 33.05 -12.13 -35.11
C ASN A 146 32.27 -10.85 -35.46
N LEU A 147 31.06 -11.03 -36.01
CA LEU A 147 30.17 -9.94 -36.38
C LEU A 147 29.95 -8.98 -35.20
N ARG A 148 30.21 -7.69 -35.43
CA ARG A 148 29.91 -6.58 -34.52
C ARG A 148 29.08 -5.52 -35.24
N PHE A 149 28.25 -4.82 -34.48
CA PHE A 149 27.20 -3.95 -35.02
C PHE A 149 27.35 -2.52 -34.53
N ALA A 150 27.09 -1.58 -35.43
CA ALA A 150 26.91 -0.17 -35.11
C ALA A 150 25.78 0.37 -36.00
N GLY A 151 24.60 0.59 -35.41
CA GLY A 151 23.40 0.79 -36.21
C GLY A 151 23.15 -0.40 -37.13
N ALA A 152 22.88 -0.11 -38.41
CA ALA A 152 22.68 -1.12 -39.44
C ALA A 152 23.99 -1.64 -40.08
N TRP A 153 25.16 -1.16 -39.64
CA TRP A 153 26.46 -1.57 -40.17
C TRP A 153 27.01 -2.78 -39.44
N MET A 154 27.65 -3.68 -40.19
CA MET A 154 28.28 -4.88 -39.69
C MET A 154 29.78 -4.83 -39.97
N VAL A 155 30.58 -4.84 -38.92
CA VAL A 155 32.02 -5.00 -39.01
C VAL A 155 32.36 -6.46 -38.69
N VAL A 156 33.15 -7.06 -39.56
CA VAL A 156 33.55 -8.48 -39.48
C VAL A 156 35.05 -8.60 -39.63
N THR A 157 35.58 -9.77 -39.28
CA THR A 157 36.96 -10.15 -39.59
C THR A 157 36.99 -11.38 -40.49
N VAL A 158 38.00 -11.42 -41.35
CA VAL A 158 38.31 -12.57 -42.21
C VAL A 158 39.69 -13.07 -41.83
N ASP A 159 39.79 -14.35 -41.47
CA ASP A 159 41.06 -15.02 -41.21
C ASP A 159 41.84 -15.18 -42.53
N LYS A 160 43.10 -14.73 -42.54
CA LYS A 160 43.99 -14.85 -43.70
C LYS A 160 44.75 -16.18 -43.77
N GLY A 161 44.65 -17.02 -42.74
CA GLY A 161 45.31 -18.32 -42.65
C GLY A 161 46.78 -18.26 -42.23
N ASP A 162 47.31 -17.07 -41.99
CA ASP A 162 48.68 -16.82 -41.50
C ASP A 162 48.70 -16.32 -40.03
N GLY A 163 47.55 -16.41 -39.35
CA GLY A 163 47.36 -15.88 -37.99
C GLY A 163 47.01 -14.40 -37.95
N THR A 164 46.84 -13.74 -39.10
CA THR A 164 46.36 -12.35 -39.20
C THR A 164 44.91 -12.28 -39.66
N TYR A 165 44.26 -11.16 -39.32
CA TYR A 165 42.86 -10.91 -39.64
C TYR A 165 42.73 -9.65 -40.49
N GLU A 166 41.79 -9.67 -41.44
CA GLU A 166 41.39 -8.49 -42.20
C GLU A 166 39.99 -8.05 -41.77
N MET A 167 39.86 -6.77 -41.40
CA MET A 167 38.58 -6.19 -41.04
C MET A 167 37.82 -5.74 -42.31
N ARG A 168 36.53 -6.07 -42.40
CA ARG A 168 35.64 -5.68 -43.50
C ARG A 168 34.30 -5.15 -43.01
N VAL A 169 33.61 -4.42 -43.88
CA VAL A 169 32.21 -4.02 -43.67
C VAL A 169 31.30 -4.90 -44.51
N ALA A 170 30.53 -5.78 -43.87
CA ALA A 170 29.64 -6.72 -44.56
C ALA A 170 28.35 -6.04 -45.02
N ARG A 171 28.01 -6.15 -46.32
CA ARG A 171 26.81 -5.55 -46.91
C ARG A 171 25.72 -6.56 -47.32
N GLY A 172 25.99 -7.85 -47.21
CA GLY A 172 25.03 -8.92 -47.53
C GLY A 172 24.90 -9.28 -49.00
N GLY A 173 25.98 -9.09 -49.76
CA GLY A 173 26.09 -9.45 -51.17
C GLY A 173 27.37 -10.22 -51.45
N ALA A 174 27.92 -10.10 -52.65
CA ALA A 174 29.21 -10.71 -52.98
C ALA A 174 30.33 -10.11 -52.12
N GLU A 175 31.22 -10.95 -51.57
CA GLU A 175 32.37 -10.55 -50.74
C GLU A 175 33.27 -9.50 -51.42
N SER A 176 33.35 -9.54 -52.75
CA SER A 176 34.11 -8.57 -53.56
C SER A 176 33.56 -7.14 -53.47
N ALA A 177 32.31 -6.96 -53.05
CA ALA A 177 31.66 -5.67 -52.88
C ALA A 177 31.81 -5.12 -51.46
N ASP A 178 32.31 -5.91 -50.50
CA ASP A 178 32.47 -5.47 -49.11
C ASP A 178 33.77 -4.65 -48.94
N PRO A 179 33.71 -3.42 -48.40
CA PRO A 179 34.89 -2.60 -48.19
C PRO A 179 35.87 -3.26 -47.22
N VAL A 180 37.13 -3.32 -47.64
CA VAL A 180 38.26 -3.61 -46.74
C VAL A 180 38.55 -2.36 -45.91
N VAL A 181 38.63 -2.52 -44.60
CA VAL A 181 38.96 -1.44 -43.67
C VAL A 181 40.44 -1.09 -43.80
N ARG A 182 40.72 0.17 -44.14
CA ARG A 182 42.07 0.69 -44.38
C ARG A 182 42.61 1.29 -43.09
N LEU A 183 43.15 0.43 -42.24
CA LEU A 183 43.81 0.84 -41.00
C LEU A 183 45.05 1.71 -41.30
N PRO A 184 45.50 2.54 -40.33
CA PRO A 184 46.76 3.27 -40.45
C PRO A 184 47.95 2.37 -40.78
N ALA A 185 49.00 2.94 -41.36
CA ALA A 185 50.19 2.17 -41.74
C ALA A 185 50.79 1.44 -40.52
N GLY A 186 50.97 0.12 -40.66
CA GLY A 186 51.49 -0.76 -39.60
C GLY A 186 50.48 -1.17 -38.54
N ALA A 187 49.24 -0.67 -38.59
CA ALA A 187 48.18 -1.07 -37.68
C ALA A 187 47.54 -2.40 -38.10
N THR A 188 47.04 -3.15 -37.12
CA THR A 188 46.42 -4.47 -37.29
C THR A 188 45.09 -4.56 -36.52
N THR A 189 44.31 -5.61 -36.79
CA THR A 189 43.10 -5.95 -36.03
C THR A 189 43.27 -7.32 -35.40
N ASP A 190 42.67 -7.49 -34.23
CA ASP A 190 42.56 -8.80 -33.58
C ASP A 190 41.42 -9.62 -34.24
N ALA A 191 41.30 -10.89 -33.84
CA ALA A 191 40.27 -11.80 -34.34
C ALA A 191 38.85 -11.24 -34.15
N GLU A 192 38.57 -10.66 -32.99
CA GLU A 192 37.31 -9.95 -32.74
C GLU A 192 37.48 -8.46 -33.02
N PRO A 193 36.73 -7.88 -33.97
CA PRO A 193 36.80 -6.45 -34.21
C PRO A 193 36.22 -5.69 -33.01
N VAL A 194 36.79 -4.52 -32.71
CA VAL A 194 36.28 -3.63 -31.65
C VAL A 194 35.39 -2.57 -32.30
N VAL A 195 34.11 -2.58 -31.96
CA VAL A 195 33.11 -1.58 -32.38
C VAL A 195 32.53 -0.92 -31.14
N LEU A 196 32.59 0.41 -31.09
CA LEU A 196 32.27 1.20 -29.89
C LEU A 196 31.00 2.04 -30.06
N GLY A 197 30.49 2.15 -31.29
CA GLY A 197 29.28 2.89 -31.63
C GLY A 197 29.27 3.28 -33.10
N GLY A 198 28.20 3.92 -33.55
CA GLY A 198 28.13 4.49 -34.89
C GLY A 198 27.01 5.50 -35.00
N GLU A 199 27.14 6.37 -36.01
CA GLU A 199 26.15 7.38 -36.37
C GLU A 199 26.17 7.57 -37.89
N GLY A 200 25.01 7.44 -38.53
CA GLY A 200 24.90 7.42 -39.98
C GLY A 200 25.76 6.32 -40.61
N SER A 201 26.73 6.71 -41.44
CA SER A 201 27.67 5.78 -42.10
C SER A 201 29.01 5.60 -41.42
N ASP A 202 29.20 6.24 -40.26
CA ASP A 202 30.47 6.24 -39.58
C ASP A 202 30.41 5.36 -38.34
N VAL A 203 31.40 4.48 -38.21
CA VAL A 203 31.53 3.49 -37.14
C VAL A 203 32.78 3.80 -36.34
N LEU A 204 32.65 3.89 -35.03
CA LEU A 204 33.78 4.08 -34.14
C LEU A 204 34.41 2.72 -33.84
N ILE A 205 35.67 2.54 -34.26
CA ILE A 205 36.39 1.27 -34.15
C ILE A 205 37.66 1.39 -33.33
N GLY A 206 38.06 0.27 -32.72
CA GLY A 206 39.38 0.06 -32.13
C GLY A 206 40.26 -0.84 -33.01
N TYR A 207 41.56 -0.64 -32.94
CA TYR A 207 42.58 -1.43 -33.65
C TYR A 207 43.90 -1.43 -32.84
N ARG A 208 44.91 -2.18 -33.31
CA ARG A 208 46.26 -2.21 -32.72
C ARG A 208 47.21 -1.36 -33.56
N LEU A 209 47.92 -0.44 -32.92
CA LEU A 209 48.98 0.33 -33.55
C LEU A 209 50.22 -0.56 -33.80
N ALA A 210 51.17 -0.05 -34.58
CA ALA A 210 52.39 -0.78 -34.93
C ALA A 210 53.26 -1.16 -33.71
N ASP A 211 53.13 -0.44 -32.59
CA ASP A 211 53.80 -0.72 -31.32
C ASP A 211 52.97 -1.65 -30.39
N GLY A 212 51.81 -2.13 -30.86
CA GLY A 212 50.88 -2.98 -30.11
C GLY A 212 49.92 -2.24 -29.18
N SER A 213 50.07 -0.92 -29.02
CA SER A 213 49.17 -0.10 -28.21
C SER A 213 47.78 0.04 -28.86
N PRO A 214 46.71 0.28 -28.08
CA PRO A 214 45.38 0.46 -28.63
C PRO A 214 45.28 1.76 -29.44
N GLY A 215 44.79 1.66 -30.67
CA GLY A 215 44.43 2.77 -31.55
C GLY A 215 42.92 2.85 -31.76
N TYR A 216 42.42 4.06 -32.01
CA TYR A 216 40.99 4.31 -32.23
C TYR A 216 40.79 5.17 -33.47
N GLY A 217 39.65 5.00 -34.14
CA GLY A 217 39.36 5.71 -35.38
C GLY A 217 37.89 5.68 -35.77
N ILE A 218 37.50 6.64 -36.60
CA ILE A 218 36.19 6.67 -37.24
C ILE A 218 36.33 6.01 -38.63
N LEU A 219 35.68 4.88 -38.80
CA LEU A 219 35.55 4.14 -40.05
C LEU A 219 34.34 4.67 -40.84
N THR A 220 34.56 5.14 -42.06
CA THR A 220 33.47 5.37 -43.01
C THR A 220 33.09 4.05 -43.67
N ALA A 221 31.92 3.52 -43.31
CA ALA A 221 31.50 2.17 -43.64
C ALA A 221 31.30 1.94 -45.15
N TYR A 222 31.06 2.99 -45.93
CA TYR A 222 30.86 2.89 -47.38
C TYR A 222 32.12 2.52 -48.17
N ASP A 223 33.28 3.01 -47.78
CA ASP A 223 34.52 2.91 -48.56
C ASP A 223 35.73 2.36 -47.77
N GLY A 224 35.55 2.08 -46.47
CA GLY A 224 36.55 1.45 -45.62
C GLY A 224 37.62 2.42 -45.10
N ARG A 225 37.51 3.73 -45.32
CA ARG A 225 38.51 4.69 -44.84
C ARG A 225 38.42 4.87 -43.33
N VAL A 226 39.57 4.91 -42.66
CA VAL A 226 39.67 5.18 -41.22
C VAL A 226 40.31 6.54 -40.99
N LYS A 227 39.63 7.40 -40.25
CA LYS A 227 40.18 8.63 -39.68
C LYS A 227 40.67 8.35 -38.25
N PRO A 228 41.99 8.35 -37.99
CA PRO A 228 42.51 8.13 -36.64
C PRO A 228 42.09 9.23 -35.66
N LEU A 229 41.87 8.86 -34.40
CA LEU A 229 41.57 9.79 -33.32
C LEU A 229 42.81 10.08 -32.46
N PRO A 230 42.98 11.31 -31.94
CA PRO A 230 44.12 11.70 -31.12
C PRO A 230 43.97 11.22 -29.66
N VAL A 231 43.73 9.93 -29.46
CA VAL A 231 43.58 9.32 -28.14
C VAL A 231 44.97 9.09 -27.54
N THR A 232 45.14 9.49 -26.28
CA THR A 232 46.38 9.26 -25.51
C THR A 232 46.01 8.75 -24.13
N GLY A 233 46.85 7.87 -23.58
CA GLY A 233 46.59 7.23 -22.28
C GLY A 233 45.41 6.26 -22.32
N ASP A 234 44.90 5.94 -21.13
CA ASP A 234 43.75 5.05 -20.98
C ASP A 234 42.46 5.79 -21.35
N ALA A 235 41.66 5.17 -22.20
CA ALA A 235 40.41 5.72 -22.70
C ALA A 235 39.32 4.65 -22.74
N ASN A 236 38.11 5.04 -22.37
CA ASN A 236 36.92 4.20 -22.41
C ASN A 236 35.67 5.05 -22.72
N SER A 237 34.49 4.44 -22.66
CA SER A 237 33.19 5.09 -22.90
C SER A 237 33.16 5.93 -24.18
N PHE A 238 33.68 5.36 -25.25
CA PHE A 238 33.68 5.96 -26.57
C PHE A 238 32.25 6.15 -27.10
N ARG A 239 31.96 7.33 -27.64
CA ARG A 239 30.65 7.70 -28.20
C ARG A 239 30.81 8.55 -29.47
N ILE A 240 29.79 8.53 -30.30
CA ILE A 240 29.72 9.32 -31.53
C ILE A 240 28.30 9.84 -31.71
N THR A 241 28.17 11.12 -32.04
CA THR A 241 26.92 11.79 -32.45
C THR A 241 27.06 12.31 -33.87
N GLN A 242 26.07 13.02 -34.41
CA GLN A 242 26.17 13.61 -35.76
C GLN A 242 27.29 14.65 -35.86
N SER A 243 27.61 15.30 -34.74
CA SER A 243 28.55 16.42 -34.69
C SER A 243 29.86 16.11 -33.97
N THR A 244 29.87 15.16 -33.03
CA THR A 244 31.01 14.94 -32.13
C THR A 244 31.42 13.47 -32.00
N VAL A 245 32.67 13.28 -31.60
CA VAL A 245 33.18 12.02 -31.05
C VAL A 245 33.71 12.32 -29.65
N SER A 246 33.43 11.44 -28.70
CA SER A 246 33.86 11.61 -27.31
C SER A 246 34.34 10.32 -26.67
N TRP A 247 35.15 10.47 -25.63
CA TRP A 247 35.64 9.36 -24.80
C TRP A 247 36.01 9.89 -23.42
N PHE A 248 35.91 9.04 -22.40
CA PHE A 248 36.40 9.36 -21.07
C PHE A 248 37.84 8.88 -20.93
N SER A 249 38.65 9.63 -20.19
CA SER A 249 40.03 9.25 -19.89
C SER A 249 40.43 9.76 -18.51
N ARG A 250 41.09 8.88 -17.75
CA ARG A 250 41.56 9.14 -16.38
C ARG A 250 42.91 9.84 -16.35
N ASN A 251 43.75 9.54 -17.34
CA ASN A 251 45.11 10.03 -17.48
C ASN A 251 45.32 10.57 -18.91
N GLY A 252 46.05 11.68 -19.06
CA GLY A 252 46.32 12.29 -20.36
C GLY A 252 46.38 13.81 -20.33
N ALA A 253 46.61 14.41 -21.50
CA ALA A 253 46.67 15.86 -21.64
C ALA A 253 45.34 16.51 -21.19
N GLY A 254 45.39 17.41 -20.21
CA GLY A 254 44.23 18.09 -19.64
C GLY A 254 43.60 17.44 -18.40
N GLY A 255 44.14 16.32 -17.90
CA GLY A 255 43.67 15.68 -16.65
C GLY A 255 42.47 14.75 -16.83
N GLN A 256 41.84 14.31 -15.75
CA GLN A 256 40.67 13.42 -15.81
C GLN A 256 39.44 14.12 -16.39
N GLY A 257 38.72 13.45 -17.30
CA GLY A 257 37.45 13.98 -17.82
C GLY A 257 37.04 13.43 -19.19
N VAL A 258 35.92 13.92 -19.71
CA VAL A 258 35.43 13.58 -21.05
C VAL A 258 36.14 14.45 -22.09
N ARG A 259 36.67 13.80 -23.13
CA ARG A 259 37.23 14.45 -24.30
C ARG A 259 36.12 14.57 -25.32
N ILE A 260 35.90 15.77 -25.85
CA ILE A 260 34.89 16.04 -26.88
C ILE A 260 35.60 16.67 -28.07
N LEU A 261 35.47 16.04 -29.24
CA LEU A 261 36.08 16.49 -30.49
C LEU A 261 35.01 16.59 -31.58
N PRO A 262 34.93 17.72 -32.31
CA PRO A 262 34.09 17.79 -33.51
C PRO A 262 34.52 16.73 -34.53
N ARG A 263 33.57 16.03 -35.16
CA ARG A 263 33.86 14.96 -36.13
C ARG A 263 34.75 15.40 -37.29
N SER A 264 34.62 16.66 -37.72
CA SER A 264 35.46 17.25 -38.77
C SER A 264 36.85 17.69 -38.27
N GLY A 265 37.05 17.88 -36.97
CA GLY A 265 38.27 18.42 -36.39
C GLY A 265 39.44 17.45 -36.38
N THR A 266 40.66 17.99 -36.37
CA THR A 266 41.94 17.25 -36.23
C THR A 266 42.81 17.79 -35.08
N GLY A 267 42.28 18.73 -34.29
CA GLY A 267 43.00 19.39 -33.18
C GLY A 267 42.82 18.71 -31.82
N THR A 268 43.22 19.42 -30.77
CA THR A 268 43.10 18.96 -29.38
C THR A 268 41.63 18.90 -28.94
N PRO A 269 41.16 17.78 -28.36
CA PRO A 269 39.81 17.68 -27.82
C PRO A 269 39.57 18.67 -26.66
N LYS A 270 38.32 19.14 -26.52
CA LYS A 270 37.86 19.83 -25.31
C LYS A 270 37.82 18.82 -24.15
N VAL A 271 38.31 19.20 -22.97
CA VAL A 271 38.22 18.37 -21.76
C VAL A 271 37.14 18.92 -20.83
N VAL A 272 36.18 18.06 -20.47
CA VAL A 272 35.15 18.34 -19.46
C VAL A 272 35.47 17.53 -18.21
N PRO A 273 35.89 18.16 -17.10
CA PRO A 273 36.21 17.44 -15.88
C PRO A 273 34.96 16.79 -15.30
N LEU A 274 35.11 15.56 -14.78
CA LEU A 274 34.06 14.86 -14.04
C LEU A 274 34.56 14.54 -12.64
N ASP A 275 33.70 14.79 -11.64
CA ASP A 275 33.97 14.50 -10.24
C ASP A 275 33.64 13.03 -9.90
N THR A 276 34.49 12.12 -10.38
CA THR A 276 34.36 10.68 -10.12
C THR A 276 34.73 10.37 -8.68
N ARG A 277 33.92 9.56 -7.99
CA ARG A 277 34.16 9.18 -6.59
C ARG A 277 35.27 8.15 -6.43
N SER A 278 35.49 7.30 -7.43
CA SER A 278 36.50 6.23 -7.39
C SER A 278 37.49 6.35 -8.55
N THR A 279 38.76 6.06 -8.26
CA THR A 279 39.82 6.01 -9.27
C THR A 279 39.70 4.80 -10.20
N ASP A 280 38.96 3.77 -9.76
CA ASP A 280 38.91 2.47 -10.44
C ASP A 280 37.49 2.12 -10.95
N SER A 281 36.49 2.98 -10.72
CA SER A 281 35.12 2.77 -11.21
C SER A 281 35.06 2.70 -12.75
N GLU A 282 34.12 1.95 -13.30
CA GLU A 282 33.79 2.12 -14.71
C GLU A 282 32.97 3.41 -14.88
N VAL A 283 33.42 4.32 -15.75
CA VAL A 283 32.74 5.59 -16.01
C VAL A 283 32.11 5.51 -17.39
N THR A 284 30.80 5.64 -17.46
CA THR A 284 30.06 5.71 -18.72
C THR A 284 29.55 7.12 -18.92
N THR A 285 29.81 7.68 -20.10
CA THR A 285 29.54 9.08 -20.45
C THR A 285 28.83 9.17 -21.78
N PHE A 286 27.94 10.15 -21.88
CA PHE A 286 27.12 10.46 -23.03
C PHE A 286 27.15 11.96 -23.24
N VAL A 287 27.52 12.41 -24.44
CA VAL A 287 27.42 13.83 -24.79
C VAL A 287 26.05 14.06 -25.40
N ALA A 288 25.29 14.97 -24.79
CA ALA A 288 23.98 15.43 -25.25
C ALA A 288 24.02 16.96 -25.33
N ASP A 289 24.24 17.44 -26.55
CA ASP A 289 24.44 18.86 -26.90
C ASP A 289 25.49 19.55 -26.01
N ASP A 290 25.06 20.42 -25.11
CA ASP A 290 25.92 21.24 -24.24
C ASP A 290 26.32 20.55 -22.92
N THR A 291 25.92 19.29 -22.74
CA THR A 291 26.03 18.58 -21.47
C THR A 291 26.68 17.20 -21.61
N VAL A 292 27.28 16.74 -20.53
CA VAL A 292 27.70 15.34 -20.35
C VAL A 292 26.75 14.69 -19.36
N ILE A 293 26.01 13.67 -19.81
CA ILE A 293 25.25 12.77 -18.95
C ILE A 293 26.13 11.56 -18.65
N TRP A 294 26.25 11.14 -17.39
CA TRP A 294 27.21 10.10 -17.02
C TRP A 294 26.86 9.38 -15.71
N HIS A 295 27.45 8.20 -15.52
CA HIS A 295 27.34 7.43 -14.28
C HIS A 295 28.63 6.63 -13.99
N GLU A 296 28.82 6.27 -12.71
CA GLU A 296 29.90 5.38 -12.25
C GLU A 296 29.32 4.02 -11.86
N GLY A 297 29.73 2.97 -12.57
CA GLY A 297 29.20 1.63 -12.40
C GLY A 297 27.69 1.53 -12.70
N VAL A 298 27.19 0.29 -12.72
CA VAL A 298 25.75 0.03 -12.78
C VAL A 298 25.16 0.12 -11.37
N GLY A 299 23.98 0.71 -11.23
CA GLY A 299 23.28 0.94 -9.96
C GLY A 299 23.61 2.28 -9.29
N GLY A 300 24.61 3.02 -9.78
CA GLY A 300 24.94 4.38 -9.33
C GLY A 300 24.00 5.45 -9.88
N PRO A 301 24.06 6.70 -9.38
CA PRO A 301 23.23 7.79 -9.87
C PRO A 301 23.61 8.21 -11.30
N LEU A 302 22.60 8.51 -12.12
CA LEU A 302 22.80 9.16 -13.42
C LEU A 302 22.92 10.66 -13.20
N ARG A 303 24.05 11.24 -13.59
CA ARG A 303 24.37 12.65 -13.37
C ARG A 303 24.45 13.40 -14.69
N LEU A 304 24.30 14.71 -14.57
CA LEU A 304 24.51 15.66 -15.64
C LEU A 304 25.58 16.66 -15.20
N THR A 305 26.57 16.89 -16.07
CA THR A 305 27.57 17.95 -15.91
C THR A 305 27.56 18.85 -17.17
N PRO A 306 27.20 20.14 -17.06
CA PRO A 306 27.21 21.03 -18.21
C PRO A 306 28.65 21.37 -18.63
N HIS A 307 28.87 21.59 -19.93
CA HIS A 307 30.16 22.07 -20.43
C HIS A 307 30.06 23.38 -21.22
N THR A 308 28.83 23.78 -21.57
CA THR A 308 28.41 25.05 -22.17
C THR A 308 26.92 25.25 -21.79
N GLY A 309 26.30 26.32 -22.28
CA GLY A 309 24.85 26.52 -22.14
C GLY A 309 24.42 27.06 -20.77
N VAL A 310 23.14 26.85 -20.46
CA VAL A 310 22.42 27.43 -19.30
C VAL A 310 22.23 26.44 -18.14
N GLU A 311 22.45 25.16 -18.38
CA GLU A 311 22.20 24.07 -17.43
C GLU A 311 23.18 24.09 -16.25
N THR A 312 22.79 23.47 -15.13
CA THR A 312 23.64 23.31 -13.93
C THR A 312 23.84 21.84 -13.57
N GLU A 313 24.91 21.53 -12.84
CA GLU A 313 25.18 20.15 -12.41
C GLU A 313 24.05 19.62 -11.52
N ARG A 314 23.50 18.45 -11.85
CA ARG A 314 22.45 17.79 -11.06
C ARG A 314 22.40 16.28 -11.29
N THR A 315 21.70 15.59 -10.39
CA THR A 315 21.36 14.17 -10.54
C THR A 315 20.05 14.04 -11.31
N LEU A 316 20.04 13.25 -12.36
CA LEU A 316 18.86 12.93 -13.17
C LEU A 316 18.11 11.72 -12.60
N LEU A 317 18.84 10.65 -12.26
CA LEU A 317 18.27 9.43 -11.66
C LEU A 317 19.06 9.04 -10.41
N ALA A 318 18.36 8.56 -9.38
CA ALA A 318 18.96 8.07 -8.14
C ALA A 318 19.79 6.80 -8.38
N SER A 319 19.32 5.92 -9.28
CA SER A 319 20.07 4.74 -9.74
C SER A 319 19.81 4.47 -11.22
N VAL A 320 20.85 4.12 -11.98
CA VAL A 320 20.75 3.70 -13.38
C VAL A 320 21.05 2.21 -13.53
N GLU A 321 20.24 1.51 -14.30
CA GLU A 321 20.38 0.09 -14.61
C GLU A 321 20.88 -0.13 -16.03
N PHE A 322 20.51 0.78 -16.94
CA PHE A 322 20.93 0.79 -18.34
C PHE A 322 20.95 2.23 -18.86
N ALA A 323 21.90 2.55 -19.74
CA ALA A 323 21.89 3.81 -20.48
C ALA A 323 22.52 3.65 -21.88
N GLN A 324 21.93 4.32 -22.88
CA GLN A 324 22.34 4.23 -24.28
C GLN A 324 22.24 5.61 -24.95
N LEU A 325 23.27 5.96 -25.72
CA LEU A 325 23.26 7.14 -26.59
C LEU A 325 22.37 6.88 -27.82
N LEU A 326 21.54 7.86 -28.13
CA LEU A 326 20.90 8.08 -29.42
C LEU A 326 21.72 9.20 -30.09
N GLY A 327 22.38 8.89 -31.21
CA GLY A 327 23.45 9.72 -31.78
C GLY A 327 22.96 10.89 -32.64
N GLU A 328 21.66 10.97 -32.90
CA GLU A 328 21.06 11.97 -33.77
C GLU A 328 21.21 13.39 -33.21
N GLY A 329 21.45 14.37 -34.08
CA GLY A 329 21.69 15.76 -33.68
C GLY A 329 22.88 15.90 -32.73
N GLY A 330 22.68 16.57 -31.60
CA GLY A 330 23.67 16.68 -30.53
C GLY A 330 23.68 15.53 -29.54
N GLY A 331 22.78 14.55 -29.70
CA GLY A 331 22.69 13.37 -28.86
C GLY A 331 21.54 13.43 -27.84
N SER A 332 20.96 12.27 -27.55
CA SER A 332 20.01 12.08 -26.46
C SER A 332 20.32 10.78 -25.73
N VAL A 333 19.87 10.63 -24.49
CA VAL A 333 20.21 9.46 -23.66
C VAL A 333 18.95 8.76 -23.23
N LEU A 334 18.80 7.50 -23.67
CA LEU A 334 17.79 6.62 -23.11
C LEU A 334 18.36 5.92 -21.88
N ALA A 335 17.60 5.87 -20.79
CA ALA A 335 18.00 5.17 -19.58
C ALA A 335 16.85 4.37 -18.96
N LEU A 336 17.18 3.26 -18.31
CA LEU A 336 16.31 2.56 -17.38
C LEU A 336 16.89 2.77 -15.99
N GLY A 337 16.06 3.20 -15.04
CA GLY A 337 16.51 3.48 -13.69
C GLY A 337 15.42 3.99 -12.78
N LYS A 338 15.81 4.46 -11.59
CA LYS A 338 14.89 4.98 -10.57
C LYS A 338 15.08 6.47 -10.37
N ASP A 339 13.98 7.19 -10.31
CA ASP A 339 13.98 8.60 -9.93
C ASP A 339 14.24 8.79 -8.42
N ALA A 340 14.18 10.04 -7.95
CA ALA A 340 14.39 10.35 -6.53
C ALA A 340 13.28 9.81 -5.59
N SER A 341 12.09 9.50 -6.12
CA SER A 341 10.98 8.90 -5.37
C SER A 341 11.04 7.37 -5.34
N GLY A 342 11.97 6.77 -6.09
CA GLY A 342 12.15 5.33 -6.24
C GLY A 342 11.28 4.72 -7.32
N VAL A 343 10.57 5.53 -8.13
CA VAL A 343 9.80 5.04 -9.28
C VAL A 343 10.76 4.60 -10.37
N ARG A 344 10.62 3.35 -10.79
CA ARG A 344 11.41 2.75 -11.86
C ARG A 344 10.75 2.99 -13.22
N ALA A 345 11.49 3.54 -14.16
CA ALA A 345 10.95 3.87 -15.48
C ALA A 345 12.02 3.87 -16.57
N ILE A 346 11.54 3.85 -17.81
CA ILE A 346 12.32 4.15 -19.01
C ILE A 346 12.24 5.65 -19.28
N HIS A 347 13.38 6.31 -19.31
CA HIS A 347 13.55 7.75 -19.52
C HIS A 347 14.24 8.03 -20.85
N LEU A 348 13.87 9.13 -21.50
CA LEU A 348 14.60 9.72 -22.61
C LEU A 348 14.99 11.16 -22.25
N PHE A 349 16.29 11.38 -22.07
CA PHE A 349 16.86 12.67 -21.77
C PHE A 349 17.34 13.36 -23.06
N SER A 350 16.83 14.56 -23.32
CA SER A 350 17.19 15.36 -24.49
C SER A 350 17.20 16.85 -24.15
N GLN A 351 18.03 17.64 -24.83
CA GLN A 351 17.99 19.09 -24.65
C GLN A 351 16.71 19.67 -25.25
N ASP A 352 16.03 20.53 -24.50
CA ASP A 352 14.82 21.20 -24.92
C ASP A 352 15.09 22.52 -25.66
N GLY A 353 14.02 23.24 -26.02
CA GLY A 353 14.12 24.50 -26.75
C GLY A 353 14.74 25.68 -25.97
N ILE A 354 14.93 25.55 -24.66
CA ILE A 354 15.59 26.56 -23.82
C ILE A 354 17.03 26.18 -23.44
N GLY A 355 17.50 25.01 -23.87
CA GLY A 355 18.86 24.55 -23.65
C GLY A 355 19.05 23.71 -22.38
N GLU A 356 17.96 23.26 -21.75
CA GLU A 356 18.00 22.40 -20.56
C GLU A 356 17.69 20.93 -20.93
N ILE A 357 18.25 19.98 -20.18
CA ILE A 357 17.92 18.56 -20.33
C ILE A 357 16.55 18.29 -19.73
N PHE A 358 15.61 17.96 -20.62
CA PHE A 358 14.27 17.50 -20.32
C PHE A 358 14.25 15.98 -20.15
N ASP A 359 13.52 15.50 -19.14
CA ASP A 359 13.24 14.09 -18.90
C ASP A 359 11.86 13.72 -19.47
N LEU A 360 11.86 12.95 -20.56
CA LEU A 360 10.66 12.28 -21.04
C LEU A 360 10.55 10.89 -20.43
N VAL A 361 9.68 10.75 -19.42
CA VAL A 361 9.27 9.42 -18.91
C VAL A 361 8.45 8.72 -20.00
N MET A 362 9.07 7.71 -20.63
CA MET A 362 8.47 6.93 -21.71
C MET A 362 7.49 5.89 -21.18
N ARG A 363 7.86 5.19 -20.11
CA ARG A 363 7.06 4.14 -19.48
C ARG A 363 7.54 3.90 -18.05
N GLU A 364 6.64 4.00 -17.09
CA GLU A 364 6.86 3.45 -15.74
C GLU A 364 6.78 1.92 -15.81
N THR A 365 7.73 1.23 -15.20
CA THR A 365 7.74 -0.24 -15.22
C THR A 365 6.71 -0.76 -14.24
N PRO A 366 5.81 -1.67 -14.66
CA PRO A 366 4.80 -2.19 -13.75
C PRO A 366 5.48 -2.99 -12.64
N LYS A 367 4.95 -2.86 -11.43
CA LYS A 367 5.32 -3.73 -10.32
C LYS A 367 4.60 -5.07 -10.45
N VAL A 368 5.26 -6.13 -10.03
CA VAL A 368 4.71 -7.48 -10.05
C VAL A 368 4.39 -7.90 -8.62
N LYS A 369 3.22 -8.51 -8.43
CA LYS A 369 2.82 -9.06 -7.14
C LYS A 369 3.76 -10.22 -6.77
N THR A 370 4.36 -10.14 -5.60
CA THR A 370 5.31 -11.14 -5.10
C THR A 370 4.76 -11.98 -3.95
N ALA A 371 3.74 -11.48 -3.24
CA ALA A 371 3.02 -12.26 -2.24
C ALA A 371 1.60 -11.72 -2.03
N ASP A 372 0.69 -12.63 -1.71
CA ASP A 372 -0.65 -12.31 -1.21
C ASP A 372 -0.58 -11.86 0.26
N GLY A 373 -1.36 -10.86 0.62
CA GLY A 373 -1.67 -10.56 2.01
C GLY A 373 -2.75 -11.50 2.55
N GLU A 374 -2.66 -11.89 3.82
CA GLU A 374 -3.64 -12.78 4.45
C GLU A 374 -4.24 -12.15 5.73
N ILE A 375 -5.56 -12.22 5.92
CA ILE A 375 -6.22 -11.80 7.15
C ILE A 375 -6.30 -12.98 8.14
N GLY A 376 -5.73 -12.78 9.33
CA GLY A 376 -5.64 -13.81 10.37
C GLY A 376 -6.52 -13.57 11.61
N ALA A 377 -6.88 -12.31 11.90
CA ALA A 377 -7.65 -11.95 13.09
C ALA A 377 -8.52 -10.71 12.84
N LEU A 378 -9.67 -10.62 13.52
CA LEU A 378 -10.62 -9.51 13.46
C LEU A 378 -11.16 -9.14 14.85
N SER A 379 -11.34 -7.84 15.10
CA SER A 379 -12.13 -7.29 16.22
C SER A 379 -12.93 -6.11 15.70
N LEU A 380 -14.14 -5.92 16.20
CA LEU A 380 -15.02 -4.83 15.81
C LEU A 380 -15.81 -4.34 17.01
N ASP A 381 -15.62 -3.08 17.40
CA ASP A 381 -16.35 -2.44 18.50
C ASP A 381 -16.65 -0.99 18.16
N ARG A 382 -17.90 -0.56 18.40
CA ARG A 382 -18.37 0.83 18.28
C ARG A 382 -17.88 1.55 17.01
N GLY A 383 -17.86 0.84 15.89
CA GLY A 383 -17.45 1.35 14.58
C GLY A 383 -15.94 1.45 14.36
N GLN A 384 -15.13 0.72 15.13
CA GLN A 384 -13.68 0.57 14.93
C GLN A 384 -13.38 -0.89 14.59
N LEU A 385 -12.87 -1.13 13.38
CA LEU A 385 -12.40 -2.43 12.94
C LEU A 385 -10.90 -2.53 13.19
N ARG A 386 -10.48 -3.60 13.83
CA ARG A 386 -9.08 -4.05 13.92
C ARG A 386 -8.92 -5.37 13.18
N TYR A 387 -7.84 -5.49 12.42
CA TYR A 387 -7.56 -6.72 11.67
C TYR A 387 -6.06 -6.98 11.57
N VAL A 388 -5.67 -8.24 11.67
CA VAL A 388 -4.27 -8.65 11.49
C VAL A 388 -4.06 -9.08 10.05
N ASN A 389 -3.16 -8.40 9.36
CA ASN A 389 -2.67 -8.78 8.05
C ASN A 389 -1.30 -9.45 8.21
N SER A 390 -1.14 -10.63 7.60
CA SER A 390 0.13 -11.31 7.41
C SER A 390 0.61 -11.06 5.98
N LEU A 391 1.81 -10.49 5.83
CA LEU A 391 2.42 -10.25 4.54
C LEU A 391 3.90 -10.62 4.57
N VAL A 392 4.32 -11.56 3.70
CA VAL A 392 5.72 -12.04 3.60
C VAL A 392 6.28 -12.44 4.99
N GLY A 393 5.48 -13.18 5.76
CA GLY A 393 5.87 -13.68 7.10
C GLY A 393 5.89 -12.62 8.21
N LYS A 394 5.37 -11.41 7.95
CA LYS A 394 5.24 -10.35 8.95
C LYS A 394 3.76 -10.07 9.24
N ASP A 395 3.37 -10.26 10.48
CA ASP A 395 2.03 -9.91 10.95
C ASP A 395 2.01 -8.46 11.45
N THR A 396 1.00 -7.70 11.02
CA THR A 396 0.73 -6.33 11.48
C THR A 396 -0.75 -6.19 11.84
N LEU A 397 -1.03 -5.66 13.03
CA LEU A 397 -2.38 -5.31 13.44
C LEU A 397 -2.71 -3.92 12.91
N HIS A 398 -3.61 -3.85 11.95
CA HIS A 398 -4.14 -2.63 11.37
C HIS A 398 -5.45 -2.23 12.05
N GLY A 399 -5.88 -0.99 11.81
CA GLY A 399 -7.24 -0.58 12.14
C GLY A 399 -7.81 0.48 11.21
N LYS A 400 -9.14 0.50 11.12
CA LYS A 400 -9.89 1.46 10.32
C LYS A 400 -11.21 1.78 11.00
N GLY A 401 -11.59 3.05 11.02
CA GLY A 401 -12.95 3.44 11.38
C GLY A 401 -13.94 2.97 10.29
N VAL A 402 -15.06 2.39 10.70
CA VAL A 402 -16.11 1.90 9.79
C VAL A 402 -17.49 2.54 10.08
N GLY A 403 -17.48 3.73 10.67
CA GLY A 403 -18.66 4.55 10.95
C GLY A 403 -19.38 4.21 12.27
N THR A 404 -19.99 5.21 12.89
CA THR A 404 -20.71 5.15 14.18
C THR A 404 -22.22 4.91 14.04
N GLY A 405 -22.81 5.24 12.88
CA GLY A 405 -24.22 4.96 12.55
C GLY A 405 -24.46 3.51 12.09
N LEU A 406 -25.69 3.13 11.71
CA LEU A 406 -25.99 1.75 11.27
C LEU A 406 -25.19 1.37 10.02
N ASP A 407 -25.33 2.15 8.95
CA ASP A 407 -24.67 1.87 7.70
C ASP A 407 -23.15 2.07 7.84
N PRO A 408 -22.33 1.08 7.44
CA PRO A 408 -20.89 1.22 7.52
C PRO A 408 -20.41 2.33 6.57
N ALA A 409 -19.43 3.09 7.02
CA ALA A 409 -18.84 4.18 6.26
C ALA A 409 -17.32 4.19 6.44
N GLU A 410 -16.57 4.48 5.37
CA GLU A 410 -15.12 4.57 5.47
C GLU A 410 -14.71 5.72 6.39
N GLY A 411 -14.00 5.39 7.46
CA GLY A 411 -13.41 6.33 8.39
C GLY A 411 -11.87 6.35 8.32
N ALA A 412 -11.28 7.10 9.25
CA ALA A 412 -9.84 7.25 9.34
C ALA A 412 -9.13 5.91 9.62
N ARG A 413 -7.90 5.77 9.09
CA ARG A 413 -6.98 4.70 9.48
C ARG A 413 -6.56 4.90 10.95
N LEU A 414 -6.54 3.81 11.71
CA LEU A 414 -6.02 3.78 13.07
C LEU A 414 -4.54 3.40 13.05
N ALA A 415 -3.82 3.68 14.13
CA ALA A 415 -2.41 3.34 14.22
C ALA A 415 -2.19 1.81 14.11
N ASP A 416 -1.09 1.44 13.46
CA ASP A 416 -0.66 0.05 13.30
C ASP A 416 0.12 -0.41 14.54
N PHE A 417 0.01 -1.69 14.86
CA PHE A 417 0.77 -2.34 15.92
C PHE A 417 1.44 -3.62 15.41
N PRO A 418 2.47 -4.14 16.10
CA PRO A 418 2.96 -5.49 15.83
C PRO A 418 1.80 -6.49 15.82
N GLY A 419 1.82 -7.42 14.86
CA GLY A 419 0.78 -8.44 14.73
C GLY A 419 0.63 -9.27 15.99
N LEU A 420 -0.63 -9.50 16.39
CA LEU A 420 -1.01 -10.27 17.57
C LEU A 420 -1.84 -11.47 17.12
N ALA A 421 -1.67 -12.60 17.80
CA ALA A 421 -2.50 -13.77 17.51
C ALA A 421 -3.99 -13.50 17.82
N PRO A 422 -4.92 -14.24 17.20
CA PRO A 422 -6.34 -14.17 17.55
C PRO A 422 -6.61 -14.29 19.06
N GLY A 423 -7.53 -13.49 19.58
CA GLY A 423 -7.87 -13.45 21.00
C GLY A 423 -6.84 -12.74 21.91
N ARG A 424 -5.76 -12.17 21.34
CA ARG A 424 -4.76 -11.40 22.09
C ARG A 424 -5.04 -9.89 22.11
N PHE A 425 -6.11 -9.44 21.47
CA PHE A 425 -6.51 -8.05 21.44
C PHE A 425 -8.04 -7.92 21.42
N ALA A 426 -8.53 -6.79 21.92
CA ALA A 426 -9.93 -6.39 21.86
C ALA A 426 -10.03 -4.87 21.97
N ASP A 427 -11.01 -4.28 21.30
CA ASP A 427 -11.38 -2.88 21.51
C ASP A 427 -12.49 -2.79 22.57
N GLY A 428 -12.84 -1.56 22.97
CA GLY A 428 -13.98 -1.29 23.83
C GLY A 428 -13.64 -0.88 25.26
N THR A 429 -12.35 -0.76 25.59
CA THR A 429 -11.90 -0.09 26.81
C THR A 429 -11.88 1.43 26.64
N ASP A 430 -11.93 2.18 27.73
CA ASP A 430 -11.84 3.64 27.74
C ASP A 430 -10.48 4.18 27.31
N GLU A 431 -9.46 3.34 27.43
CA GLU A 431 -8.09 3.61 27.00
C GLU A 431 -7.86 3.18 25.55
N GLY A 432 -8.89 2.65 24.86
CA GLY A 432 -8.84 2.19 23.48
C GLY A 432 -8.52 0.70 23.36
N LEU A 433 -7.65 0.35 22.43
CA LEU A 433 -7.24 -1.03 22.15
C LEU A 433 -6.53 -1.68 23.35
N ALA A 434 -7.07 -2.81 23.84
CA ALA A 434 -6.43 -3.70 24.80
C ALA A 434 -5.64 -4.81 24.09
N ARG A 435 -4.42 -5.09 24.56
CA ARG A 435 -3.48 -6.05 23.95
C ARG A 435 -2.79 -6.89 25.02
N LEU A 436 -2.63 -8.18 24.74
CA LEU A 436 -1.80 -9.09 25.53
C LEU A 436 -0.43 -9.24 24.86
N VAL A 437 0.58 -8.65 25.48
CA VAL A 437 1.99 -8.81 25.10
C VAL A 437 2.70 -9.75 26.07
N THR A 438 3.86 -10.26 25.70
CA THR A 438 4.67 -11.06 26.63
C THR A 438 5.57 -10.13 27.43
N ASP A 439 5.45 -10.17 28.75
CA ASP A 439 6.36 -9.47 29.65
C ASP A 439 7.76 -10.12 29.59
N PRO A 440 8.81 -9.36 29.23
CA PRO A 440 10.14 -9.92 29.04
C PRO A 440 10.81 -10.37 30.34
N ALA A 441 10.41 -9.83 31.50
CA ALA A 441 11.03 -10.13 32.79
C ALA A 441 10.51 -11.45 33.40
N THR A 442 9.23 -11.73 33.22
CA THR A 442 8.51 -12.85 33.85
C THR A 442 8.06 -13.92 32.85
N GLY A 443 8.02 -13.60 31.56
CA GLY A 443 7.46 -14.44 30.50
C GLY A 443 5.93 -14.57 30.54
N ARG A 444 5.26 -13.88 31.47
CA ARG A 444 3.80 -13.85 31.62
C ARG A 444 3.17 -12.92 30.61
N ASP A 445 1.86 -13.03 30.43
CA ASP A 445 1.14 -12.02 29.67
C ASP A 445 1.13 -10.70 30.46
N ALA A 446 1.29 -9.59 29.76
CA ALA A 446 1.02 -8.26 30.27
C ALA A 446 -0.10 -7.62 29.44
N LEU A 447 -1.07 -7.01 30.14
CA LEU A 447 -2.13 -6.23 29.52
C LEU A 447 -1.61 -4.81 29.25
N VAL A 448 -1.68 -4.39 27.99
CA VAL A 448 -1.35 -3.04 27.54
C VAL A 448 -2.57 -2.45 26.86
N THR A 449 -2.96 -1.25 27.24
CA THR A 449 -4.07 -0.48 26.66
C THR A 449 -3.54 0.76 25.95
N GLY A 450 -4.27 1.29 24.97
CA GLY A 450 -3.86 2.49 24.23
C GLY A 450 -3.84 2.32 22.72
N ASP A 451 -4.33 3.35 22.03
CA ASP A 451 -4.37 3.44 20.57
C ASP A 451 -3.12 4.09 19.93
N ASP A 452 -2.20 4.64 20.74
CA ASP A 452 -0.98 5.29 20.28
C ASP A 452 0.25 4.37 20.50
N PRO A 453 0.86 3.79 19.44
CA PRO A 453 2.04 2.95 19.58
C PRO A 453 3.28 3.72 20.08
N ASP A 454 3.32 5.04 19.91
CA ASP A 454 4.44 5.89 20.35
C ASP A 454 4.32 6.28 21.84
N ARG A 455 3.20 5.95 22.48
CA ARG A 455 2.93 6.20 23.90
C ARG A 455 2.43 4.92 24.59
N PRO A 456 3.29 3.90 24.77
CA PRO A 456 2.90 2.67 25.43
C PRO A 456 2.49 2.95 26.88
N SER A 457 1.33 2.40 27.30
CA SER A 457 0.99 2.31 28.72
C SER A 457 1.96 1.37 29.45
N GLU A 458 2.14 1.58 30.75
CA GLU A 458 2.85 0.61 31.58
C GLU A 458 2.01 -0.68 31.60
N GLY A 459 2.56 -1.77 31.06
CA GLY A 459 1.82 -3.03 30.97
C GLY A 459 1.58 -3.65 32.35
N LEU A 460 0.34 -4.05 32.64
CA LEU A 460 0.00 -4.78 33.85
C LEU A 460 0.30 -6.27 33.67
N VAL A 461 1.32 -6.78 34.37
CA VAL A 461 1.67 -8.21 34.36
C VAL A 461 0.53 -9.04 34.96
N LEU A 462 -0.02 -9.95 34.17
CA LEU A 462 -1.13 -10.81 34.54
C LEU A 462 -0.64 -12.13 35.17
N PRO A 463 -1.53 -12.87 35.86
CA PRO A 463 -1.15 -14.12 36.53
C PRO A 463 -0.80 -15.29 35.59
N GLY A 464 -1.17 -15.22 34.31
CA GLY A 464 -1.06 -16.32 33.34
C GLY A 464 -0.10 -16.04 32.17
N THR A 465 0.04 -17.03 31.31
CA THR A 465 0.86 -17.01 30.08
C THR A 465 0.03 -17.57 28.94
N GLY A 466 0.15 -17.00 27.73
CA GLY A 466 -0.54 -17.55 26.54
C GLY A 466 -2.07 -17.51 26.66
N GLY A 467 -2.59 -16.59 27.46
CA GLY A 467 -4.01 -16.36 27.65
C GLY A 467 -4.64 -15.55 26.52
N ARG A 468 -5.94 -15.29 26.68
CA ARG A 468 -6.77 -14.57 25.72
C ARG A 468 -7.69 -13.58 26.43
N ILE A 469 -8.04 -12.50 25.74
CA ILE A 469 -9.10 -11.59 26.12
C ILE A 469 -10.42 -12.22 25.67
N LEU A 470 -11.35 -12.42 26.60
CA LEU A 470 -12.69 -12.93 26.33
C LEU A 470 -13.67 -11.81 26.02
N ASP A 471 -13.51 -10.68 26.70
CA ASP A 471 -14.43 -9.56 26.63
C ASP A 471 -13.74 -8.29 27.15
N ALA A 472 -14.18 -7.13 26.65
CA ALA A 472 -13.68 -5.82 27.03
C ALA A 472 -14.84 -4.85 27.23
N ALA A 473 -14.83 -4.20 28.38
CA ALA A 473 -15.76 -3.14 28.74
C ALA A 473 -14.95 -1.88 29.09
N PRO A 474 -15.60 -0.71 29.19
CA PRO A 474 -14.89 0.56 29.31
C PRO A 474 -13.81 0.59 30.40
N GLU A 475 -14.09 0.08 31.60
CA GLU A 475 -13.13 0.05 32.71
C GLU A 475 -12.59 -1.35 33.03
N PHE A 476 -12.97 -2.39 32.26
CA PHE A 476 -12.69 -3.77 32.62
C PHE A 476 -12.30 -4.65 31.44
N VAL A 477 -11.36 -5.57 31.66
CA VAL A 477 -11.01 -6.64 30.71
C VAL A 477 -11.22 -8.00 31.37
N LEU A 478 -11.90 -8.91 30.68
CA LEU A 478 -12.05 -10.30 31.09
C LEU A 478 -10.97 -11.14 30.39
N TYR A 479 -9.99 -11.60 31.17
CA TYR A 479 -8.84 -12.36 30.71
C TYR A 479 -8.92 -13.82 31.13
N GLU A 480 -8.57 -14.76 30.26
CA GLU A 480 -8.54 -16.19 30.58
C GLU A 480 -7.17 -16.81 30.29
N ALA A 481 -6.63 -17.54 31.26
CA ALA A 481 -5.42 -18.33 31.13
C ALA A 481 -5.39 -19.50 32.11
N GLY A 482 -4.84 -20.64 31.69
CA GLY A 482 -4.62 -21.79 32.58
C GLY A 482 -5.89 -22.34 33.24
N GLY A 483 -7.05 -22.24 32.58
CA GLY A 483 -8.35 -22.68 33.14
C GLY A 483 -8.93 -21.74 34.20
N ARG A 484 -8.38 -20.54 34.34
CA ARG A 484 -8.88 -19.47 35.22
C ARG A 484 -9.23 -18.23 34.41
N GLN A 485 -10.17 -17.47 34.93
CA GLN A 485 -10.59 -16.18 34.40
C GLN A 485 -10.33 -15.09 35.44
N TYR A 486 -9.93 -13.93 34.94
CA TYR A 486 -9.58 -12.76 35.73
C TYR A 486 -10.32 -11.55 35.20
N VAL A 487 -10.87 -10.72 36.09
CA VAL A 487 -11.37 -9.39 35.71
C VAL A 487 -10.33 -8.37 36.12
N VAL A 488 -9.82 -7.66 35.13
CA VAL A 488 -8.83 -6.58 35.29
C VAL A 488 -9.56 -5.25 35.26
N ASP A 489 -9.38 -4.42 36.28
CA ASP A 489 -9.84 -3.02 36.33
C ASP A 489 -8.75 -2.14 35.71
N THR A 490 -8.92 -1.75 34.45
CA THR A 490 -7.90 -1.00 33.70
C THR A 490 -7.67 0.38 34.30
N ALA A 491 -8.73 1.01 34.82
CA ALA A 491 -8.63 2.31 35.49
C ALA A 491 -7.82 2.29 36.81
N ARG A 492 -7.51 1.11 37.36
CA ARG A 492 -6.71 0.93 38.59
C ARG A 492 -5.50 0.04 38.41
N ASP A 493 -5.24 -0.45 37.20
CA ASP A 493 -4.21 -1.44 36.89
C ASP A 493 -4.20 -2.62 37.89
N LEU A 494 -5.38 -3.20 38.13
CA LEU A 494 -5.54 -4.23 39.16
C LEU A 494 -6.44 -5.39 38.73
N VAL A 495 -6.00 -6.62 39.00
CA VAL A 495 -6.87 -7.80 38.96
C VAL A 495 -7.84 -7.75 40.15
N VAL A 496 -9.11 -7.46 39.87
CA VAL A 496 -10.15 -7.36 40.90
C VAL A 496 -10.89 -8.67 41.12
N ARG A 497 -10.95 -9.57 40.12
CA ARG A 497 -11.55 -10.91 40.29
C ARG A 497 -10.66 -12.00 39.74
N ASP A 498 -10.80 -13.16 40.36
CA ASP A 498 -10.20 -14.42 39.95
C ASP A 498 -11.24 -15.53 40.16
N GLN A 499 -11.52 -16.30 39.12
CA GLN A 499 -12.48 -17.39 39.13
C GLN A 499 -12.03 -18.56 38.24
N ARG A 500 -12.64 -19.73 38.43
CA ARG A 500 -12.50 -20.83 37.47
C ARG A 500 -13.15 -20.43 36.14
N ALA A 501 -12.56 -20.85 35.03
CA ALA A 501 -13.16 -20.66 33.71
C ALA A 501 -14.59 -21.22 33.65
N GLN A 502 -15.52 -20.39 33.19
CA GLN A 502 -16.96 -20.65 33.05
C GLN A 502 -17.55 -19.61 32.09
N GLY A 503 -18.84 -19.72 31.75
CA GLY A 503 -19.54 -18.65 31.08
C GLY A 503 -19.55 -17.37 31.93
N ALA A 504 -18.96 -16.30 31.39
CA ALA A 504 -18.90 -14.98 32.01
C ALA A 504 -18.79 -13.91 30.93
N VAL A 505 -19.39 -12.75 31.18
CA VAL A 505 -19.40 -11.59 30.25
C VAL A 505 -19.43 -10.29 31.05
N LEU A 506 -18.86 -9.23 30.50
CA LEU A 506 -18.90 -7.88 31.05
C LEU A 506 -20.12 -7.11 30.51
N ASP A 507 -20.71 -6.26 31.35
CA ASP A 507 -21.80 -5.36 30.98
C ASP A 507 -21.55 -4.02 31.67
N GLY A 508 -20.84 -3.13 30.99
CA GLY A 508 -20.38 -1.86 31.55
C GLY A 508 -19.54 -2.03 32.82
N ASP A 509 -20.11 -1.63 33.98
CA ASP A 509 -19.47 -1.74 35.30
C ASP A 509 -19.83 -3.03 36.06
N ARG A 510 -20.35 -4.04 35.36
CA ARG A 510 -20.82 -5.32 35.93
C ARG A 510 -20.17 -6.52 35.27
N LEU A 511 -20.05 -7.58 36.06
CA LEU A 511 -19.70 -8.93 35.61
C LEU A 511 -20.95 -9.82 35.74
N ILE A 512 -21.40 -10.41 34.64
CA ILE A 512 -22.46 -11.42 34.63
C ILE A 512 -21.83 -12.80 34.60
N LYS A 513 -22.21 -13.67 35.53
CA LYS A 513 -21.71 -15.05 35.63
C LYS A 513 -22.66 -15.96 36.38
N SER A 514 -22.48 -17.27 36.24
CA SER A 514 -23.25 -18.28 36.97
C SER A 514 -23.20 -18.12 38.49
N ALA A 515 -24.35 -18.30 39.14
CA ALA A 515 -24.48 -18.24 40.59
C ALA A 515 -23.87 -19.50 41.24
N PRO A 516 -23.03 -19.34 42.28
CA PRO A 516 -22.43 -20.48 42.96
C PRO A 516 -23.50 -21.44 43.52
N GLY A 517 -23.40 -22.72 43.15
CA GLY A 517 -24.29 -23.79 43.64
C GLY A 517 -25.74 -23.71 43.14
N LYS A 518 -26.05 -22.85 42.16
CA LYS A 518 -27.39 -22.70 41.57
C LYS A 518 -27.29 -22.74 40.03
N PRO A 519 -27.27 -23.94 39.42
CA PRO A 519 -27.36 -24.07 37.97
C PRO A 519 -28.57 -23.31 37.41
N GLY A 520 -28.45 -22.75 36.20
CA GLY A 520 -29.47 -21.93 35.56
C GLY A 520 -29.58 -20.49 36.05
N THR A 521 -29.04 -20.17 37.22
CA THR A 521 -29.11 -18.81 37.77
C THR A 521 -27.84 -18.03 37.42
N LEU A 522 -28.00 -16.84 36.83
CA LEU A 522 -26.92 -15.87 36.61
C LEU A 522 -26.96 -14.79 37.70
N ASN A 523 -25.81 -14.42 38.23
CA ASN A 523 -25.62 -13.25 39.09
C ASN A 523 -25.04 -12.09 38.30
N VAL A 524 -25.56 -10.89 38.56
CA VAL A 524 -24.93 -9.63 38.19
C VAL A 524 -24.07 -9.19 39.37
N VAL A 525 -22.77 -9.06 39.16
CA VAL A 525 -21.77 -8.84 40.21
C VAL A 525 -21.04 -7.53 39.96
N ASP A 526 -20.84 -6.75 41.03
CA ASP A 526 -19.91 -5.62 41.01
C ASP A 526 -18.46 -6.14 41.01
N PRO A 527 -17.65 -5.89 39.97
CA PRO A 527 -16.32 -6.47 39.84
C PRO A 527 -15.34 -6.01 40.93
N ARG A 528 -15.57 -4.85 41.57
CA ARG A 528 -14.66 -4.26 42.58
C ARG A 528 -14.98 -4.73 43.99
N THR A 529 -16.27 -4.85 44.34
CA THR A 529 -16.74 -5.29 45.67
C THR A 529 -17.10 -6.77 45.76
N GLY A 530 -17.55 -7.37 44.66
CA GLY A 530 -17.78 -8.83 44.54
C GLY A 530 -19.19 -9.21 44.99
N ARG A 531 -19.95 -8.19 45.37
CA ARG A 531 -21.33 -8.27 45.77
C ARG A 531 -22.21 -8.54 44.55
N ALA A 532 -23.07 -9.54 44.64
CA ALA A 532 -24.17 -9.71 43.71
C ALA A 532 -25.20 -8.59 43.92
N THR A 533 -25.56 -7.90 42.85
CA THR A 533 -26.51 -6.78 42.84
C THR A 533 -27.86 -7.18 42.26
N ALA A 534 -27.90 -8.20 41.40
CA ALA A 534 -29.11 -8.79 40.84
C ALA A 534 -28.87 -10.26 40.45
N SER A 535 -29.95 -10.97 40.10
CA SER A 535 -29.90 -12.32 39.56
C SER A 535 -30.98 -12.56 38.51
N HIS A 536 -30.69 -13.41 37.53
CA HIS A 536 -31.62 -13.85 36.49
C HIS A 536 -31.67 -15.38 36.46
N ASP A 537 -32.86 -15.94 36.32
CA ASP A 537 -33.08 -17.38 36.14
C ASP A 537 -33.29 -17.67 34.65
N LEU A 538 -32.45 -18.53 34.09
CA LEU A 538 -32.51 -18.96 32.69
C LEU A 538 -33.53 -20.09 32.47
N GLY A 539 -34.10 -20.66 33.53
CA GLY A 539 -35.05 -21.77 33.41
C GLY A 539 -34.41 -23.11 33.00
N VAL A 540 -33.10 -23.25 33.16
CA VAL A 540 -32.32 -24.47 32.85
C VAL A 540 -31.56 -24.97 34.07
N ASP A 541 -31.09 -26.21 34.07
CA ASP A 541 -30.41 -26.84 35.22
C ASP A 541 -28.89 -27.02 35.00
N CYS A 542 -28.31 -26.23 34.09
CA CYS A 542 -26.90 -26.28 33.72
C CYS A 542 -26.13 -25.02 34.14
N VAL A 543 -24.80 -25.14 34.23
CA VAL A 543 -23.91 -23.98 34.38
C VAL A 543 -23.40 -23.61 32.99
N PRO A 544 -23.77 -22.43 32.44
CA PRO A 544 -23.30 -22.02 31.12
C PRO A 544 -21.77 -22.05 31.00
N SER A 545 -21.29 -22.63 29.91
CA SER A 545 -19.90 -22.60 29.50
C SER A 545 -19.56 -21.34 28.71
N GLU A 546 -20.57 -20.69 28.11
CA GLU A 546 -20.43 -19.45 27.36
C GLU A 546 -21.57 -18.50 27.71
N LEU A 547 -21.24 -17.21 27.87
CA LEU A 547 -22.19 -16.11 28.02
C LEU A 547 -21.79 -14.98 27.07
N GLN A 548 -22.77 -14.32 26.47
CA GLN A 548 -22.58 -13.05 25.77
C GLN A 548 -23.72 -12.09 26.12
N ARG A 549 -23.48 -10.79 25.95
CA ARG A 549 -24.41 -9.73 26.34
C ARG A 549 -24.53 -8.71 25.21
N SER A 550 -25.76 -8.30 24.92
CA SER A 550 -26.04 -7.09 24.12
C SER A 550 -27.34 -6.47 24.60
N GLY A 551 -27.30 -5.23 25.08
CA GLY A 551 -28.47 -4.54 25.61
C GLY A 551 -29.13 -5.32 26.74
N THR A 552 -30.38 -5.78 26.54
CA THR A 552 -31.12 -6.61 27.51
C THR A 552 -31.08 -8.11 27.22
N LEU A 553 -30.37 -8.54 26.17
CA LEU A 553 -30.26 -9.95 25.78
C LEU A 553 -29.01 -10.62 26.37
N VAL A 554 -29.17 -11.83 26.89
CA VAL A 554 -28.08 -12.69 27.35
C VAL A 554 -28.11 -13.98 26.54
N TYR A 555 -27.10 -14.21 25.71
CA TYR A 555 -26.87 -15.53 25.13
C TYR A 555 -26.22 -16.42 26.18
N TRP A 556 -26.70 -17.65 26.28
CA TRP A 556 -26.14 -18.68 27.14
C TRP A 556 -26.02 -19.99 26.36
N SER A 557 -24.92 -20.71 26.60
CA SER A 557 -24.72 -22.06 26.07
C SER A 557 -24.18 -23.00 27.15
N CYS A 558 -24.80 -24.17 27.21
CA CYS A 558 -24.39 -25.32 27.98
C CYS A 558 -24.02 -26.44 27.02
N ALA A 559 -22.87 -26.31 26.35
CA ALA A 559 -22.43 -27.23 25.30
C ALA A 559 -22.42 -28.71 25.75
N SER A 560 -22.09 -28.98 27.01
CA SER A 560 -22.13 -30.34 27.58
C SER A 560 -23.51 -31.01 27.60
N GLN A 561 -24.58 -30.23 27.45
CA GLN A 561 -25.97 -30.68 27.44
C GLN A 561 -26.69 -30.39 26.12
N ASP A 562 -25.96 -29.92 25.09
CA ASP A 562 -26.52 -29.53 23.79
C ASP A 562 -27.72 -28.56 23.92
N ALA A 563 -27.61 -27.60 24.85
CA ALA A 563 -28.66 -26.63 25.15
C ALA A 563 -28.10 -25.20 25.12
N ALA A 564 -28.81 -24.30 24.43
CA ALA A 564 -28.49 -22.87 24.36
C ALA A 564 -29.75 -22.04 24.08
N GLY A 565 -29.65 -20.74 24.35
CA GLY A 565 -30.73 -19.80 24.11
C GLY A 565 -30.28 -18.35 24.29
N VAL A 566 -31.18 -17.43 23.99
CA VAL A 566 -31.03 -16.01 24.35
C VAL A 566 -32.16 -15.62 25.28
N TYR A 567 -31.83 -15.17 26.48
CA TYR A 567 -32.77 -14.69 27.48
C TYR A 567 -32.80 -13.16 27.51
N ASP A 568 -33.98 -12.55 27.37
CA ASP A 568 -34.18 -11.11 27.54
C ASP A 568 -34.45 -10.78 29.01
N THR A 569 -33.48 -10.14 29.66
CA THR A 569 -33.54 -9.78 31.08
C THR A 569 -34.60 -8.73 31.39
N ALA A 570 -35.11 -7.99 30.39
CA ALA A 570 -36.13 -6.97 30.60
C ALA A 570 -37.56 -7.53 30.43
N THR A 571 -37.77 -8.39 29.44
CA THR A 571 -39.10 -8.95 29.14
C THR A 571 -39.31 -10.37 29.68
N HIS A 572 -38.25 -11.01 30.17
CA HIS A 572 -38.22 -12.39 30.65
C HIS A 572 -38.68 -13.38 29.58
N ARG A 573 -38.18 -13.19 28.35
CA ARG A 573 -38.51 -14.04 27.20
C ARG A 573 -37.27 -14.75 26.69
N ASP A 574 -37.50 -15.93 26.14
CA ASP A 574 -36.47 -16.78 25.56
C ASP A 574 -36.57 -16.84 24.04
N TYR A 575 -35.41 -16.88 23.39
CA TYR A 575 -35.27 -17.11 21.96
C TYR A 575 -34.38 -18.33 21.72
N PRO A 576 -34.67 -19.15 20.68
CA PRO A 576 -33.82 -20.26 20.31
C PRO A 576 -32.47 -19.76 19.79
N ALA A 577 -31.40 -20.47 20.12
CA ALA A 577 -30.06 -20.19 19.61
C ALA A 577 -29.25 -21.48 19.42
N PRO A 578 -28.31 -21.52 18.46
CA PRO A 578 -27.35 -22.60 18.35
C PRO A 578 -26.42 -22.69 19.56
N VAL A 579 -25.90 -23.89 19.83
CA VAL A 579 -25.03 -24.18 20.99
C VAL A 579 -23.61 -23.66 20.86
N SER A 580 -23.16 -23.33 19.64
CA SER A 580 -21.80 -22.86 19.35
C SER A 580 -21.77 -22.03 18.06
N GLY A 581 -20.68 -21.32 17.79
CA GLY A 581 -20.53 -20.55 16.55
C GLY A 581 -21.47 -19.36 16.47
N VAL A 582 -21.82 -18.79 17.62
CA VAL A 582 -22.81 -17.71 17.77
C VAL A 582 -22.12 -16.41 18.20
N LEU A 583 -22.50 -15.29 17.60
CA LEU A 583 -22.31 -13.97 18.20
C LEU A 583 -23.66 -13.26 18.33
N LEU A 584 -23.88 -12.67 19.50
CA LEU A 584 -25.08 -11.90 19.84
C LEU A 584 -24.84 -10.41 19.58
N GLY A 585 -25.62 -9.84 18.67
CA GLY A 585 -25.66 -8.40 18.44
C GLY A 585 -26.93 -7.76 19.01
N ASP A 586 -27.10 -6.46 18.79
CA ASP A 586 -28.26 -5.73 19.26
C ASP A 586 -29.55 -6.17 18.54
N ARG A 587 -30.34 -6.99 19.24
CA ARG A 587 -31.59 -7.63 18.75
C ARG A 587 -31.40 -8.59 17.58
N PHE A 588 -30.20 -9.11 17.32
CA PHE A 588 -30.00 -10.19 16.34
C PHE A 588 -28.94 -11.18 16.78
N LEU A 589 -28.92 -12.32 16.12
CA LEU A 589 -27.94 -13.37 16.31
C LEU A 589 -27.31 -13.73 14.96
N ALA A 590 -25.98 -13.78 14.93
CA ALA A 590 -25.22 -14.33 13.81
C ALA A 590 -24.70 -15.71 14.22
N ALA A 591 -25.02 -16.73 13.42
CA ALA A 591 -24.61 -18.10 13.70
C ALA A 591 -23.95 -18.73 12.48
N ARG A 592 -22.83 -19.43 12.70
CA ARG A 592 -22.18 -20.20 11.66
C ARG A 592 -22.89 -21.53 11.44
N GLU A 593 -23.33 -21.77 10.20
CA GLU A 593 -23.98 -23.01 9.79
C GLU A 593 -22.95 -24.07 9.39
N ALA A 594 -23.38 -25.33 9.27
CA ALA A 594 -22.52 -26.44 8.86
C ALA A 594 -21.98 -26.30 7.42
N SER A 595 -22.64 -25.49 6.57
CA SER A 595 -22.13 -25.14 5.24
C SER A 595 -20.87 -24.26 5.30
N GLY A 596 -20.63 -23.59 6.43
CA GLY A 596 -19.60 -22.58 6.61
C GLY A 596 -20.11 -21.14 6.52
N ASP A 597 -21.36 -20.94 6.09
CA ASP A 597 -22.03 -19.65 5.95
C ASP A 597 -22.48 -19.07 7.30
N LEU A 598 -22.80 -17.77 7.35
CA LEU A 598 -23.39 -17.14 8.55
C LEU A 598 -24.89 -16.87 8.36
N ARG A 599 -25.73 -17.48 9.19
CA ARG A 599 -27.15 -17.17 9.28
C ARG A 599 -27.41 -16.02 10.23
N LEU A 600 -28.19 -15.05 9.79
CA LEU A 600 -28.60 -13.89 10.58
C LEU A 600 -30.06 -14.03 11.01
N THR A 601 -30.32 -13.98 12.31
CA THR A 601 -31.66 -14.13 12.89
C THR A 601 -32.02 -12.92 13.74
N ALA A 602 -33.08 -12.20 13.37
CA ALA A 602 -33.66 -11.13 14.17
C ALA A 602 -34.33 -11.69 15.43
N LEU A 603 -34.17 -10.99 16.54
CA LEU A 603 -34.81 -11.25 17.82
C LEU A 603 -35.80 -10.10 18.06
N ARG A 604 -37.10 -10.34 17.90
CA ARG A 604 -38.09 -9.24 17.91
C ARG A 604 -38.64 -8.99 19.31
N PRO A 605 -38.94 -7.72 19.68
CA PRO A 605 -39.50 -7.37 21.00
C PRO A 605 -40.85 -8.00 21.33
N ASP A 606 -41.53 -8.66 20.38
CA ASP A 606 -42.76 -9.43 20.59
C ASP A 606 -42.51 -10.90 20.98
N GLY A 607 -41.24 -11.33 21.02
CA GLY A 607 -40.85 -12.72 21.31
C GLY A 607 -40.70 -13.61 20.07
N SER A 608 -40.95 -13.09 18.87
CA SER A 608 -40.74 -13.83 17.62
C SER A 608 -39.31 -13.71 17.09
N THR A 609 -38.91 -14.65 16.23
CA THR A 609 -37.68 -14.56 15.45
C THR A 609 -37.96 -14.21 13.98
N GLY A 610 -36.98 -13.64 13.29
CA GLY A 610 -37.06 -13.31 11.88
C GLY A 610 -35.80 -13.69 11.12
N ASP A 611 -35.94 -14.05 9.86
CA ASP A 611 -34.80 -14.29 8.98
C ASP A 611 -34.26 -12.96 8.44
N LEU A 612 -32.97 -12.70 8.66
CA LEU A 612 -32.26 -11.55 8.11
C LEU A 612 -31.37 -11.93 6.91
N GLY A 613 -31.37 -13.21 6.52
CA GLY A 613 -30.59 -13.75 5.42
C GLY A 613 -29.31 -14.46 5.86
N THR A 614 -28.51 -14.81 4.86
CA THR A 614 -27.28 -15.58 5.02
C THR A 614 -26.11 -14.88 4.33
N VAL A 615 -24.97 -14.81 5.00
CA VAL A 615 -23.69 -14.35 4.42
C VAL A 615 -22.93 -15.57 3.89
N THR A 616 -22.50 -15.51 2.64
CA THR A 616 -21.83 -16.61 1.93
C THR A 616 -20.43 -16.21 1.49
N GLY A 617 -19.60 -17.20 1.11
CA GLY A 617 -18.24 -16.93 0.59
C GLY A 617 -17.22 -16.56 1.66
N LEU A 618 -17.51 -16.88 2.93
CA LEU A 618 -16.57 -16.67 4.03
C LEU A 618 -15.33 -17.53 3.88
N LYS A 619 -14.18 -16.95 4.22
CA LYS A 619 -12.94 -17.67 4.43
C LYS A 619 -13.14 -18.80 5.46
N PRO A 620 -12.80 -20.06 5.13
CA PRO A 620 -12.77 -21.13 6.12
C PRO A 620 -11.76 -20.81 7.23
N PRO A 621 -12.11 -20.91 8.52
CA PRO A 621 -11.14 -20.66 9.58
C PRO A 621 -10.16 -21.81 9.67
N ALA A 622 -8.91 -21.48 10.03
CA ALA A 622 -7.87 -22.49 10.26
C ALA A 622 -8.23 -23.43 11.43
N GLN A 623 -8.90 -22.91 12.46
CA GLN A 623 -9.36 -23.65 13.63
C GLN A 623 -10.70 -23.09 14.15
N GLY A 624 -11.51 -23.97 14.77
CA GLY A 624 -12.75 -23.55 15.44
C GLY A 624 -13.85 -23.04 14.50
N ASP A 625 -14.69 -22.17 15.03
CA ASP A 625 -15.87 -21.61 14.33
C ASP A 625 -15.58 -20.28 13.61
N GLY A 626 -14.35 -19.76 13.70
CA GLY A 626 -13.91 -18.56 12.99
C GLY A 626 -14.21 -17.23 13.69
N ARG A 627 -14.83 -17.23 14.87
CA ARG A 627 -15.06 -16.00 15.64
C ARG A 627 -13.74 -15.33 16.02
N GLY A 628 -13.61 -14.05 15.70
CA GLY A 628 -12.39 -13.27 15.90
C GLY A 628 -11.26 -13.58 14.90
N THR A 629 -11.47 -14.47 13.93
CA THR A 629 -10.48 -14.78 12.88
C THR A 629 -11.01 -14.51 11.48
N THR A 630 -12.16 -15.09 11.14
CA THR A 630 -12.80 -14.96 9.82
C THR A 630 -14.12 -14.22 9.88
N TRP A 631 -14.67 -13.98 11.08
CA TRP A 631 -15.81 -13.10 11.28
C TRP A 631 -15.90 -12.59 12.73
N THR A 632 -16.53 -11.43 12.90
CA THR A 632 -16.85 -10.81 14.19
C THR A 632 -18.05 -9.88 14.03
N LEU A 633 -18.62 -9.38 15.13
CA LEU A 633 -19.66 -8.35 15.07
C LEU A 633 -19.43 -7.24 16.08
N ASP A 634 -20.08 -6.11 15.84
CA ASP A 634 -20.20 -4.96 16.72
C ASP A 634 -21.56 -5.03 17.41
N ALA A 635 -21.59 -5.43 18.68
CA ALA A 635 -22.85 -5.56 19.41
C ALA A 635 -23.50 -4.19 19.67
N ASP A 636 -22.71 -3.12 19.77
CA ASP A 636 -23.18 -1.79 20.15
C ASP A 636 -23.56 -0.95 18.92
N ALA A 637 -22.81 -1.04 17.81
CA ALA A 637 -23.11 -0.31 16.59
C ALA A 637 -23.80 -1.15 15.50
N GLY A 638 -24.18 -2.40 15.81
CA GLY A 638 -25.02 -3.25 14.96
C GLY A 638 -24.38 -3.67 13.62
N LYS A 639 -23.06 -3.87 13.59
CA LYS A 639 -22.31 -4.24 12.37
C LYS A 639 -21.81 -5.66 12.42
N LEU A 640 -21.60 -6.24 11.25
CA LEU A 640 -20.99 -7.56 11.06
C LEU A 640 -19.77 -7.38 10.16
N ALA A 641 -18.65 -8.00 10.52
CA ALA A 641 -17.47 -8.09 9.68
C ALA A 641 -17.11 -9.55 9.40
N TRP A 642 -16.71 -9.86 8.17
CA TRP A 642 -16.21 -11.18 7.80
C TRP A 642 -15.10 -11.07 6.76
N VAL A 643 -14.27 -12.11 6.67
CA VAL A 643 -13.23 -12.24 5.65
C VAL A 643 -13.78 -13.09 4.50
N GLY A 644 -13.71 -12.56 3.27
CA GLY A 644 -14.01 -13.30 2.05
C GLY A 644 -12.92 -14.31 1.70
N ALA A 645 -13.22 -15.25 0.80
CA ALA A 645 -12.25 -16.24 0.34
C ALA A 645 -11.01 -15.64 -0.39
N ASP A 646 -11.06 -14.36 -0.74
CA ASP A 646 -10.02 -13.54 -1.37
C ASP A 646 -9.22 -12.69 -0.35
N ASP A 647 -9.39 -12.93 0.95
CA ASP A 647 -8.78 -12.14 2.03
C ASP A 647 -9.20 -10.66 2.06
N THR A 648 -10.36 -10.34 1.49
CA THR A 648 -11.02 -9.04 1.68
C THR A 648 -11.87 -9.06 2.95
N VAL A 649 -11.71 -8.06 3.83
CA VAL A 649 -12.64 -7.85 4.95
C VAL A 649 -13.85 -7.08 4.45
N HIS A 650 -15.02 -7.67 4.64
CA HIS A 650 -16.32 -7.09 4.37
C HIS A 650 -16.94 -6.61 5.66
N VAL A 651 -17.51 -5.40 5.66
CA VAL A 651 -18.27 -4.85 6.80
C VAL A 651 -19.64 -4.41 6.31
N THR A 652 -20.70 -4.93 6.95
CA THR A 652 -22.09 -4.58 6.67
C THR A 652 -22.90 -4.39 7.95
N ALA A 653 -24.17 -4.00 7.83
CA ALA A 653 -25.10 -3.92 8.93
C ALA A 653 -26.41 -4.67 8.60
N PRO A 654 -26.85 -5.61 9.45
CA PRO A 654 -28.16 -6.24 9.30
C PRO A 654 -29.28 -5.19 9.40
N GLN A 655 -30.14 -5.14 8.39
CA GLN A 655 -31.19 -4.11 8.30
C GLN A 655 -32.39 -4.44 9.21
N GLN A 656 -32.30 -4.09 10.49
CA GLN A 656 -33.35 -4.35 11.48
C GLN A 656 -33.51 -3.25 12.53
N ALA A 657 -34.53 -3.39 13.38
CA ALA A 657 -34.72 -2.50 14.52
C ALA A 657 -33.68 -2.79 15.61
N VAL A 658 -33.05 -1.73 16.11
CA VAL A 658 -32.02 -1.75 17.16
C VAL A 658 -32.54 -1.11 18.45
N SER A 659 -31.89 -1.39 19.57
CA SER A 659 -32.22 -0.85 20.88
C SER A 659 -31.99 0.66 20.95
N PRO A 660 -32.81 1.42 21.71
CA PRO A 660 -32.60 2.86 21.86
C PRO A 660 -31.30 3.17 22.63
N LEU A 661 -30.68 4.31 22.30
CA LEU A 661 -29.52 4.80 23.05
C LEU A 661 -29.91 5.05 24.51
N ASN A 662 -29.08 4.61 25.44
CA ASN A 662 -29.24 4.91 26.85
C ASN A 662 -27.88 5.11 27.55
N VAL A 663 -27.92 5.67 28.76
CA VAL A 663 -26.75 5.76 29.65
C VAL A 663 -26.72 4.50 30.51
N THR A 664 -25.70 3.66 30.32
CA THR A 664 -25.58 2.36 30.98
C THR A 664 -25.02 2.51 32.40
N HIS A 665 -24.02 3.37 32.56
CA HIS A 665 -23.40 3.69 33.84
C HIS A 665 -22.93 5.14 33.87
N SER A 666 -22.77 5.71 35.07
CA SER A 666 -22.27 7.07 35.26
C SER A 666 -21.39 7.20 36.50
N ALA A 667 -20.23 7.85 36.34
CA ALA A 667 -19.34 8.24 37.41
C ALA A 667 -19.39 9.77 37.55
N VAL A 668 -20.30 10.25 38.40
CA VAL A 668 -20.56 11.69 38.56
C VAL A 668 -20.45 12.08 40.03
N PRO A 669 -19.36 12.76 40.45
CA PRO A 669 -19.21 13.20 41.83
C PRO A 669 -20.35 14.15 42.24
N ALA A 670 -20.94 13.89 43.41
CA ALA A 670 -22.02 14.74 43.96
C ALA A 670 -21.50 16.06 44.55
N THR A 671 -20.19 16.20 44.75
CA THR A 671 -19.52 17.37 45.31
C THR A 671 -18.30 17.76 44.50
N ALA A 672 -18.01 19.05 44.39
CA ALA A 672 -16.82 19.59 43.75
C ALA A 672 -16.17 20.66 44.64
N ALA A 673 -14.85 20.56 44.83
CA ALA A 673 -14.03 21.51 45.57
C ALA A 673 -13.01 22.17 44.64
N GLY A 674 -13.51 22.80 43.57
CA GLY A 674 -12.72 23.45 42.53
C GLY A 674 -12.86 22.72 41.20
N THR A 675 -12.44 21.45 41.14
CA THR A 675 -12.59 20.63 39.94
C THR A 675 -13.75 19.62 40.06
N TRP A 676 -14.35 19.29 38.93
CA TRP A 676 -15.37 18.26 38.82
C TRP A 676 -15.16 17.48 37.52
N ARG A 677 -14.98 16.17 37.64
CA ARG A 677 -14.85 15.26 36.50
C ARG A 677 -16.05 14.33 36.49
N ALA A 678 -16.78 14.32 35.40
CA ALA A 678 -17.98 13.50 35.23
C ALA A 678 -17.88 12.68 33.96
N ALA A 679 -18.30 11.42 34.05
CA ALA A 679 -18.35 10.50 32.91
C ALA A 679 -19.69 9.77 32.86
N TRP A 680 -20.20 9.58 31.64
CA TRP A 680 -21.40 8.81 31.34
C TRP A 680 -21.10 7.86 30.20
N TRP A 681 -21.26 6.56 30.44
CA TRP A 681 -21.07 5.54 29.41
C TRP A 681 -22.39 5.27 28.70
N LEU A 682 -22.29 5.13 27.39
CA LEU A 682 -23.41 4.99 26.48
C LEU A 682 -23.52 3.54 26.02
N SER A 683 -24.73 3.08 25.76
CA SER A 683 -24.97 1.72 25.26
C SER A 683 -24.58 1.53 23.79
N LYS A 684 -24.40 2.62 23.05
CA LYS A 684 -24.01 2.67 21.64
C LYS A 684 -23.50 4.07 21.29
N PRO A 685 -22.90 4.29 20.10
CA PRO A 685 -22.42 5.61 19.71
C PRO A 685 -23.52 6.69 19.66
N ALA A 686 -23.15 7.91 20.05
CA ALA A 686 -23.96 9.11 19.89
C ALA A 686 -23.33 10.03 18.82
N ALA A 687 -24.16 10.64 17.96
CA ALA A 687 -23.71 11.63 16.96
C ALA A 687 -23.45 13.01 17.55
N SER A 688 -24.08 13.32 18.68
CA SER A 688 -23.81 14.53 19.43
C SER A 688 -24.26 14.40 20.87
N TRP A 689 -23.70 15.23 21.74
CA TRP A 689 -24.10 15.29 23.13
C TRP A 689 -23.99 16.70 23.69
N LYS A 690 -24.76 16.94 24.76
CA LYS A 690 -24.81 18.19 25.50
C LYS A 690 -24.95 17.91 26.98
N VAL A 691 -24.08 18.54 27.79
CA VAL A 691 -24.19 18.58 29.24
C VAL A 691 -24.43 20.02 29.67
N THR A 692 -25.48 20.28 30.45
CA THR A 692 -25.71 21.59 31.08
C THR A 692 -25.49 21.51 32.58
N LEU A 693 -24.94 22.57 33.17
CA LEU A 693 -24.86 22.76 34.62
C LEU A 693 -25.62 24.03 35.00
N VAL A 694 -26.71 23.85 35.75
CA VAL A 694 -27.68 24.90 36.07
C VAL A 694 -27.73 25.12 37.58
N ARG A 695 -27.62 26.36 38.04
CA ARG A 695 -27.72 26.68 39.46
C ARG A 695 -29.16 26.51 39.95
N ARG A 696 -29.35 25.82 41.07
CA ARG A 696 -30.70 25.57 41.63
C ARG A 696 -31.38 26.81 42.22
N SER A 697 -30.62 27.78 42.72
CA SER A 697 -31.20 28.92 43.43
C SER A 697 -31.90 29.93 42.51
N ASN A 698 -31.47 30.04 41.25
CA ASN A 698 -31.99 31.04 40.30
C ASN A 698 -32.23 30.47 38.89
N GLY A 699 -31.93 29.20 38.62
CA GLY A 699 -32.12 28.58 37.30
C GLY A 699 -31.08 28.99 36.25
N GLU A 700 -30.03 29.70 36.65
CA GLU A 700 -28.99 30.19 35.74
C GLU A 700 -28.11 29.06 35.22
N THR A 701 -27.89 28.99 33.90
CA THR A 701 -26.94 28.03 33.30
C THR A 701 -25.52 28.55 33.49
N VAL A 702 -24.73 27.87 34.32
CA VAL A 702 -23.35 28.27 34.65
C VAL A 702 -22.36 27.76 33.61
N ARG A 703 -22.56 26.54 33.11
CA ARG A 703 -21.77 25.96 32.01
C ARG A 703 -22.63 25.11 31.11
N THR A 704 -22.22 25.04 29.85
CA THR A 704 -22.71 24.05 28.88
C THR A 704 -21.48 23.47 28.19
N TRP A 705 -21.44 22.15 28.09
CA TRP A 705 -20.50 21.41 27.25
C TRP A 705 -21.28 20.76 26.14
N THR A 706 -20.70 20.76 24.94
CA THR A 706 -21.24 20.10 23.76
C THR A 706 -20.13 19.33 23.08
N GLY A 707 -20.44 18.19 22.50
CA GLY A 707 -19.55 17.48 21.61
C GLY A 707 -20.30 16.82 20.47
N GLU A 708 -19.53 16.43 19.46
CA GLU A 708 -20.00 15.69 18.29
C GLU A 708 -20.01 14.18 18.61
N ASP A 709 -19.53 13.35 17.69
CA ASP A 709 -19.50 11.91 17.82
C ASP A 709 -18.81 11.44 19.11
N ALA A 710 -19.52 10.60 19.88
CA ALA A 710 -19.01 9.91 21.06
C ALA A 710 -19.26 8.41 20.92
N ARG A 711 -18.18 7.60 20.82
CA ARG A 711 -18.29 6.16 20.56
C ARG A 711 -18.85 5.38 21.76
N GLY A 712 -18.31 5.62 22.96
CA GLY A 712 -18.67 4.84 24.15
C GLY A 712 -18.94 5.65 25.42
N ALA A 713 -18.44 6.89 25.53
CA ALA A 713 -18.64 7.70 26.72
C ALA A 713 -18.62 9.21 26.44
N VAL A 714 -19.37 9.95 27.26
CA VAL A 714 -19.28 11.41 27.38
C VAL A 714 -18.50 11.73 28.63
N ARG A 715 -17.42 12.53 28.50
CA ARG A 715 -16.60 13.00 29.60
C ARG A 715 -16.59 14.52 29.67
N VAL A 716 -16.73 15.05 30.87
CA VAL A 716 -16.70 16.48 31.14
C VAL A 716 -15.76 16.76 32.30
N ASP A 717 -14.83 17.68 32.06
CA ASP A 717 -14.04 18.34 33.09
C ASP A 717 -14.55 19.76 33.29
N TRP A 718 -14.75 20.12 34.55
CA TRP A 718 -15.09 21.45 34.99
C TRP A 718 -14.03 21.94 35.97
N ASP A 719 -13.52 23.14 35.73
CA ASP A 719 -12.49 23.82 36.50
C ASP A 719 -13.09 24.75 37.59
N GLY A 720 -14.40 24.70 37.78
CA GLY A 720 -15.09 25.53 38.76
C GLY A 720 -15.46 26.92 38.24
N THR A 721 -15.27 27.22 36.96
CA THR A 721 -15.59 28.54 36.38
C THR A 721 -16.89 28.56 35.56
N SER A 722 -17.49 29.73 35.40
CA SER A 722 -18.65 29.96 34.53
C SER A 722 -18.24 30.04 33.06
N ALA A 723 -19.21 30.21 32.15
CA ALA A 723 -18.93 30.42 30.73
C ALA A 723 -18.06 31.66 30.44
N SER A 724 -18.08 32.66 31.33
CA SER A 724 -17.26 33.88 31.19
C SER A 724 -15.87 33.76 31.81
N GLY A 725 -15.51 32.61 32.38
CA GLY A 725 -14.22 32.38 33.06
C GLY A 725 -14.19 32.87 34.52
N GLU A 726 -15.30 33.39 35.04
CA GLU A 726 -15.42 33.80 36.44
C GLU A 726 -15.62 32.59 37.36
N PRO A 727 -15.10 32.59 38.59
CA PRO A 727 -15.39 31.54 39.57
C PRO A 727 -16.89 31.33 39.76
N ALA A 728 -17.33 30.08 39.69
CA ALA A 728 -18.72 29.74 39.91
C ALA A 728 -19.03 29.72 41.41
N PRO A 729 -20.06 30.44 41.87
CA PRO A 729 -20.43 30.50 43.27
C PRO A 729 -20.61 29.13 43.94
N ALA A 730 -20.17 29.02 45.19
CA ALA A 730 -20.50 27.85 46.01
C ALA A 730 -22.02 27.67 46.11
N GLY A 731 -22.50 26.43 45.98
CA GLY A 731 -23.94 26.18 45.96
C GLY A 731 -24.36 24.87 45.31
N ALA A 732 -25.68 24.69 45.20
CA ALA A 732 -26.28 23.51 44.59
C ALA A 732 -26.59 23.73 43.10
N TYR A 733 -26.21 22.76 42.29
CA TYR A 733 -26.34 22.73 40.84
C TYR A 733 -27.07 21.46 40.38
N THR A 734 -27.84 21.57 39.30
CA THR A 734 -28.40 20.47 38.53
C THR A 734 -27.58 20.30 37.27
N TRP A 735 -27.13 19.08 36.99
CA TRP A 735 -26.57 18.76 35.69
C TRP A 735 -27.57 17.95 34.85
N ARG A 736 -27.53 18.11 33.53
CA ARG A 736 -28.33 17.33 32.58
C ARG A 736 -27.50 16.97 31.35
N LEU A 737 -27.36 15.67 31.09
CA LEU A 737 -26.84 15.12 29.84
C LEU A 737 -27.99 14.88 28.86
N THR A 738 -27.77 15.15 27.58
CA THR A 738 -28.60 14.74 26.45
C THR A 738 -27.66 14.25 25.35
N ALA A 739 -27.88 13.05 24.81
CA ALA A 739 -27.08 12.47 23.75
C ALA A 739 -27.96 11.91 22.64
N THR A 740 -27.67 12.27 21.39
CA THR A 740 -28.44 11.87 20.21
C THR A 740 -27.83 10.61 19.59
N PRO A 741 -28.61 9.55 19.32
CA PRO A 741 -28.10 8.30 18.72
C PRO A 741 -27.40 8.54 17.38
N ALA A 742 -26.20 7.98 17.18
CA ALA A 742 -25.48 8.08 15.91
C ALA A 742 -26.15 7.33 14.76
N ASP A 743 -26.96 6.33 15.12
CA ASP A 743 -27.65 5.44 14.22
C ASP A 743 -29.04 5.95 13.82
N GLY A 744 -29.41 7.16 14.27
CA GLY A 744 -30.68 7.82 14.01
C GLY A 744 -31.90 7.13 14.65
N SER A 745 -31.70 6.11 15.49
CA SER A 745 -32.77 5.24 16.00
C SER A 745 -33.07 5.48 17.47
N GLY A 746 -34.31 5.88 17.76
CA GLY A 746 -34.82 6.14 19.11
C GLY A 746 -34.78 7.62 19.50
N ALA A 747 -35.22 7.91 20.73
CA ALA A 747 -35.13 9.25 21.30
C ALA A 747 -33.72 9.53 21.86
N ASP A 748 -33.41 10.80 22.11
CA ASP A 748 -32.18 11.19 22.82
C ASP A 748 -32.09 10.52 24.18
N ALA A 749 -30.92 9.95 24.50
CA ALA A 749 -30.61 9.51 25.84
C ALA A 749 -30.47 10.71 26.76
N THR A 750 -31.04 10.62 27.97
CA THR A 750 -30.95 11.70 28.96
C THR A 750 -30.57 11.15 30.33
N ALA A 751 -29.72 11.89 31.04
CA ALA A 751 -29.39 11.64 32.43
C ALA A 751 -29.34 12.98 33.17
N SER A 752 -29.69 12.99 34.46
CA SER A 752 -29.64 14.21 35.26
C SER A 752 -29.29 13.91 36.70
N GLY A 753 -28.75 14.91 37.40
CA GLY A 753 -28.39 14.74 38.79
C GLY A 753 -28.01 16.04 39.48
N THR A 754 -27.41 15.88 40.66
CA THR A 754 -27.09 16.99 41.57
C THR A 754 -25.59 17.12 41.74
N LEU A 755 -25.10 18.36 41.83
CA LEU A 755 -23.74 18.70 42.20
C LEU A 755 -23.77 19.78 43.28
N ARG A 756 -22.94 19.66 44.31
CA ARG A 756 -22.69 20.72 45.29
C ARG A 756 -21.27 21.23 45.15
N ALA A 757 -21.10 22.48 44.73
CA ALA A 757 -19.80 23.15 44.72
C ALA A 757 -19.52 23.76 46.10
N THR A 758 -18.39 23.40 46.71
CA THR A 758 -18.01 23.86 48.07
C THR A 758 -17.01 25.01 48.07
N THR A 759 -16.43 25.31 46.92
CA THR A 759 -15.53 26.44 46.68
C THR A 759 -16.06 27.21 45.48
N GLY A 760 -15.98 28.54 45.55
CA GLY A 760 -16.39 29.44 44.49
C GLY A 760 -15.70 30.78 44.61
#